data_AF-A0A923G540-F1
#
_entry.id   AF-A0A923G540-F1
#
_cell.length_a   1.000
_cell.length_b   1.000
_cell.length_c   1.000
_cell.angle_alpha   90.00
_cell.angle_beta   90.00
_cell.angle_gamma   90.00
#
_symmetry.space_group_name_H-M   'P 1'
#
loop_
_entity.id
_entity.type
_entity.pdbx_description
1 polymer ?
#
loop_
_entity_poly.entity_id
_entity_poly.type
_entity_poly.pdbx_seq_one_letter_code
_entity_poly.pdbx_strand_id
1 'polypeptide(L)'
;MINKPRVSPIISKLKLDAASSFVSPFDLEKRLKDLAVELGIADIGFQVAVEEAVHEWGRCEGKPILKDRLDSANLALFVSEQSDAADLSIQQQLHHLIGALAEVWGRSYRKHGAISIQASGAEEMLNSALVPMTNLHNVTKFSVVYFDLDNFRQINNKGSHGEGDKALRFVCSEMHKLCLEYGGLAFIAGGDEFLLVLPCEQTMEVSYRLWKLKNQIGSVGFGENGDFYVDLTAGIVRRTVDEISAGIQKIKEQCEALTKNLEAAKSKRRGTINFEAVEVSDETERVTPPSDFIKLGICLSKSRQYCVHVFEDERLNLIVQEVSLLSSDFLNAELIKVAVDKVLKWFGAEAITLWDERSLLARSGTPSEISDGAISVAIAHAISKTVILQDSPDVCVDNLAVLWCAATGKSGVVLGDKLVWGCPVSNQTERIEFGSYVVNGTFGQAVGVAIGVQIGFEENPKTPGRRRLPSDFLVDHVRVDVRPRTGGGLPDFWQAALAQIVAALNASNKDTKVIIWGEKVESTELYSRLIDESTWAKDEIASLTGISTARVTDLVKGLSSSVIRVTGAQQLLDVLFKLYSVYTGPSIELTDLPRGEDPSLQRPMVQANPLTQEEGIVCTTARVAYPLIIDTLRKTQKVRLAVDDSGQEQRELIAFKLKLTDPGLDPIPDYLMAQKANLTAYAEKVLLSADGVIRAELERDRQVEAYCSHLSRYINRQHEPRSTRRACLVVRHQPDEHGSPKPLGLISVWSTPRFQAGIIYLDYVFVWRTVEAFIGLPYSLYGSLRLAEQLVERVASCADVDPNHVRLGELNYIALSLHLGSDQFHTRVAKQIVDKASD
;
A
#
# COMPACT_ATOMS: atom_id res chain seq x y z
N MET A 1 2.48 -61.16 -11.42
CA MET A 1 1.97 -59.97 -12.14
C MET A 1 2.86 -58.81 -11.78
N ILE A 2 3.77 -58.43 -12.68
CA ILE A 2 4.72 -57.34 -12.47
C ILE A 2 3.93 -56.04 -12.67
N ASN A 3 3.79 -55.24 -11.61
CA ASN A 3 3.19 -53.90 -11.70
C ASN A 3 3.99 -53.10 -12.73
N LYS A 4 3.36 -52.74 -13.86
CA LYS A 4 3.91 -51.71 -14.75
C LYS A 4 4.13 -50.45 -13.90
N PRO A 5 5.30 -49.81 -13.95
CA PRO A 5 5.49 -48.55 -13.22
C PRO A 5 4.45 -47.55 -13.73
N ARG A 6 3.73 -46.95 -12.78
CA ARG A 6 2.70 -45.97 -13.05
C ARG A 6 3.39 -44.71 -13.61
N VAL A 7 2.92 -44.19 -14.74
CA VAL A 7 3.44 -42.93 -15.30
C VAL A 7 3.25 -41.83 -14.24
N SER A 8 4.25 -40.96 -14.08
CA SER A 8 4.17 -39.82 -13.15
C SER A 8 2.86 -39.04 -13.38
N PRO A 9 2.15 -38.65 -12.31
CA PRO A 9 0.99 -37.77 -12.41
C PRO A 9 1.33 -36.45 -13.11
N ILE A 10 2.55 -35.92 -12.94
CA ILE A 10 3.01 -34.68 -13.57
C ILE A 10 3.06 -34.86 -15.10
N ILE A 11 3.67 -35.95 -15.59
CA ILE A 11 3.74 -36.25 -17.04
C ILE A 11 2.34 -36.46 -17.61
N SER A 12 1.50 -37.21 -16.89
CA SER A 12 0.12 -37.50 -17.32
C SER A 12 -0.72 -36.22 -17.43
N LYS A 13 -0.59 -35.33 -16.45
CA LYS A 13 -1.27 -34.04 -16.44
C LYS A 13 -0.71 -33.10 -17.51
N LEU A 14 0.61 -33.04 -17.71
CA LEU A 14 1.23 -32.26 -18.77
C LEU A 14 0.68 -32.65 -20.14
N LYS A 15 0.58 -33.95 -20.43
CA LYS A 15 0.02 -34.45 -21.68
C LYS A 15 -1.46 -34.10 -21.84
N LEU A 16 -2.24 -34.17 -20.77
CA LEU A 16 -3.66 -33.81 -20.79
C LEU A 16 -3.85 -32.32 -21.05
N ASP A 17 -3.12 -31.47 -20.32
CA ASP A 17 -3.20 -30.01 -20.45
C ASP A 17 -2.78 -29.56 -21.86
N ALA A 18 -1.72 -30.16 -22.42
CA ALA A 18 -1.23 -29.88 -23.78
C ALA A 18 -2.25 -30.20 -24.87
N ALA A 19 -3.17 -31.15 -24.63
CA ALA A 19 -4.20 -31.52 -25.60
C ALA A 19 -5.35 -30.50 -25.65
N SER A 20 -5.54 -29.68 -24.61
CA SER A 20 -6.66 -28.74 -24.50
C SER A 20 -6.26 -27.28 -24.29
N SER A 21 -4.98 -26.98 -24.07
CA SER A 21 -4.49 -25.63 -23.75
C SER A 21 -3.02 -25.47 -24.13
N PHE A 22 -2.60 -24.23 -24.41
CA PHE A 22 -1.17 -23.94 -24.49
C PHE A 22 -0.54 -23.95 -23.09
N VAL A 23 0.56 -24.69 -22.94
CA VAL A 23 1.40 -24.64 -21.74
C VAL A 23 2.43 -23.53 -21.93
N SER A 24 2.44 -22.55 -21.02
CA SER A 24 3.41 -21.45 -21.10
C SER A 24 4.84 -21.95 -20.88
N PRO A 25 5.87 -21.30 -21.45
CA PRO A 25 7.26 -21.68 -21.21
C PRO A 25 7.62 -21.75 -19.71
N PHE A 26 7.16 -20.78 -18.93
CA PHE A 26 7.35 -20.73 -17.48
C PHE A 26 6.67 -21.89 -16.75
N ASP A 27 5.40 -22.23 -17.08
CA ASP A 27 4.70 -23.37 -16.48
C ASP A 27 5.40 -24.69 -16.82
N LEU A 28 5.88 -24.84 -18.06
CA LEU A 28 6.64 -26.02 -18.44
C LEU A 28 7.94 -26.15 -17.64
N GLU A 29 8.70 -25.06 -17.48
CA GLU A 29 9.93 -25.09 -16.68
C GLU A 29 9.66 -25.50 -15.22
N LYS A 30 8.59 -24.97 -14.62
CA LYS A 30 8.20 -25.34 -13.26
C LYS A 30 7.86 -26.83 -13.15
N ARG A 31 7.08 -27.36 -14.10
CA ARG A 31 6.72 -28.78 -14.13
C ARG A 31 7.92 -29.70 -14.34
N LEU A 32 8.91 -29.29 -15.12
CA LEU A 32 10.17 -30.04 -15.28
C LEU A 32 10.96 -30.08 -13.97
N LYS A 33 11.02 -28.96 -13.23
CA LYS A 33 11.64 -28.91 -11.88
C LYS A 33 10.90 -29.81 -10.89
N ASP A 34 9.57 -29.75 -10.85
CA ASP A 34 8.76 -30.59 -9.96
C ASP A 34 8.95 -32.09 -10.30
N LEU A 35 9.04 -32.43 -11.59
CA LEU A 35 9.30 -33.79 -12.04
C LEU A 35 10.72 -34.25 -11.68
N ALA A 36 11.73 -33.39 -11.78
CA ALA A 36 13.09 -33.70 -11.37
C ALA A 36 13.14 -34.12 -9.89
N VAL A 37 12.43 -33.37 -9.03
CA VAL A 37 12.27 -33.69 -7.61
C VAL A 37 11.55 -35.03 -7.41
N GLU A 38 10.45 -35.29 -8.13
CA GLU A 38 9.71 -36.56 -8.04
C GLU A 38 10.59 -37.77 -8.42
N LEU A 39 11.44 -37.61 -9.45
CA LEU A 39 12.31 -38.68 -9.95
C LEU A 39 13.62 -38.80 -9.16
N GLY A 40 13.90 -37.89 -8.23
CA GLY A 40 15.14 -37.89 -7.44
C GLY A 40 16.39 -37.51 -8.24
N ILE A 41 16.24 -36.71 -9.30
CA ILE A 41 17.33 -36.24 -10.17
C ILE A 41 17.51 -34.73 -10.01
N ALA A 42 18.73 -34.23 -10.19
CA ALA A 42 19.03 -32.85 -9.83
C ALA A 42 18.44 -31.82 -10.81
N ASP A 43 18.35 -32.13 -12.10
CA ASP A 43 17.78 -31.23 -13.12
C ASP A 43 17.35 -32.00 -14.38
N ILE A 44 16.31 -31.52 -15.05
CA ILE A 44 15.84 -31.99 -16.37
C ILE A 44 15.88 -30.81 -17.34
N GLY A 45 16.70 -30.92 -18.38
CA GLY A 45 16.72 -29.98 -19.49
C GLY A 45 15.90 -30.48 -20.66
N PHE A 46 15.23 -29.55 -21.36
CA PHE A 46 14.56 -29.83 -22.63
C PHE A 46 14.92 -28.78 -23.66
N GLN A 47 15.27 -29.23 -24.85
CA GLN A 47 15.62 -28.37 -25.97
C GLN A 47 14.79 -28.73 -27.20
N VAL A 48 14.33 -27.71 -27.92
CA VAL A 48 13.75 -27.83 -29.26
C VAL A 48 14.55 -26.97 -30.22
N ALA A 49 15.18 -27.59 -31.20
CA ALA A 49 15.91 -26.91 -32.26
C ALA A 49 15.12 -26.94 -33.57
N VAL A 50 14.81 -25.75 -34.12
CA VAL A 50 14.16 -25.55 -35.42
C VAL A 50 15.08 -24.74 -36.31
N GLU A 51 15.75 -25.42 -37.25
CA GLU A 51 16.84 -24.84 -38.04
C GLU A 51 17.91 -24.20 -37.14
N GLU A 52 18.13 -22.88 -37.21
CA GLU A 52 19.09 -22.18 -36.35
C GLU A 52 18.50 -21.68 -35.02
N ALA A 53 17.16 -21.73 -34.83
CA ALA A 53 16.54 -21.30 -33.58
C ALA A 53 16.49 -22.44 -32.56
N VAL A 54 16.84 -22.11 -31.32
CA VAL A 54 16.87 -23.05 -30.21
C VAL A 54 16.00 -22.51 -29.07
N HIS A 55 15.07 -23.34 -28.61
CA HIS A 55 14.22 -23.08 -27.45
C HIS A 55 14.62 -24.05 -26.33
N GLU A 56 14.89 -23.52 -25.14
CA GLU A 56 15.45 -24.29 -24.04
C GLU A 56 14.66 -24.07 -22.75
N TRP A 57 14.52 -25.14 -21.99
CA TRP A 57 13.96 -25.17 -20.65
C TRP A 57 14.92 -25.92 -19.74
N GLY A 58 15.15 -25.40 -18.53
CA GLY A 58 16.11 -26.00 -17.60
C GLY A 58 17.54 -26.06 -18.17
N ARG A 59 18.38 -26.92 -17.59
CA ARG A 59 19.79 -27.01 -17.97
C ARG A 59 20.04 -27.98 -19.12
N CYS A 60 20.32 -27.45 -20.32
CA CYS A 60 20.56 -28.22 -21.55
C CYS A 60 22.06 -28.41 -21.87
N GLU A 61 22.86 -28.84 -20.89
CA GLU A 61 24.31 -29.03 -21.05
C GLU A 61 24.70 -30.50 -21.32
N GLY A 62 25.77 -30.71 -22.08
CA GLY A 62 26.33 -32.05 -22.32
C GLY A 62 25.64 -32.84 -23.44
N LYS A 63 25.70 -34.18 -23.37
CA LYS A 63 25.08 -35.05 -24.37
C LYS A 63 23.64 -35.35 -23.95
N PRO A 64 22.64 -35.16 -24.84
CA PRO A 64 21.25 -35.48 -24.54
C PRO A 64 21.06 -36.99 -24.36
N ILE A 65 20.22 -37.36 -23.40
CA ILE A 65 19.90 -38.75 -23.06
C ILE A 65 18.89 -39.33 -24.03
N LEU A 66 17.89 -38.53 -24.42
CA LEU A 66 16.89 -38.91 -25.41
C LEU A 66 16.81 -37.85 -26.49
N LYS A 67 16.58 -38.31 -27.72
CA LYS A 67 16.31 -37.47 -28.87
C LYS A 67 15.04 -37.96 -29.54
N ASP A 68 14.25 -37.03 -30.01
CA ASP A 68 13.10 -37.30 -30.87
C ASP A 68 13.05 -36.26 -31.99
N ARG A 69 12.25 -36.52 -33.02
CA ARG A 69 12.10 -35.61 -34.15
C ARG A 69 10.64 -35.39 -34.50
N LEU A 70 10.29 -34.12 -34.64
CA LEU A 70 8.96 -33.63 -34.92
C LEU A 70 9.00 -32.76 -36.18
N ASP A 71 8.84 -33.38 -37.34
CA ASP A 71 8.96 -32.72 -38.65
C ASP A 71 10.32 -32.03 -38.85
N SER A 72 10.35 -30.69 -38.84
CA SER A 72 11.57 -29.87 -38.91
C SER A 72 12.20 -29.56 -37.54
N ALA A 73 11.53 -29.90 -36.43
CA ALA A 73 12.02 -29.68 -35.08
C ALA A 73 12.73 -30.91 -34.52
N ASN A 74 13.91 -30.71 -33.94
CA ASN A 74 14.65 -31.74 -33.22
C ASN A 74 14.46 -31.53 -31.71
N LEU A 75 13.99 -32.57 -31.02
CA LEU A 75 13.75 -32.54 -29.58
C LEU A 75 14.90 -33.27 -28.89
N ALA A 76 15.39 -32.70 -27.79
CA ALA A 76 16.44 -33.29 -26.99
C ALA A 76 16.14 -33.14 -25.49
N LEU A 77 16.28 -34.23 -24.74
CA LEU A 77 16.17 -34.26 -23.29
C LEU A 77 17.54 -34.43 -22.66
N PHE A 78 17.78 -33.68 -21.59
CA PHE A 78 19.01 -33.64 -20.81
C PHE A 78 18.69 -33.94 -19.35
N VAL A 79 19.64 -34.56 -18.66
CA VAL A 79 19.63 -34.68 -17.20
C VAL A 79 21.03 -34.32 -16.71
N SER A 80 21.11 -33.79 -15.49
CA SER A 80 22.35 -33.27 -14.90
C SER A 80 23.44 -34.32 -14.70
N GLU A 81 23.09 -35.54 -14.29
CA GLU A 81 24.04 -36.67 -14.18
C GLU A 81 23.63 -37.85 -15.06
N GLN A 82 24.49 -38.29 -15.97
CA GLN A 82 24.17 -39.41 -16.87
C GLN A 82 23.96 -40.75 -16.13
N SER A 83 24.51 -40.89 -14.92
CA SER A 83 24.26 -42.04 -14.03
C SER A 83 22.80 -42.15 -13.60
N ASP A 84 22.10 -41.03 -13.44
CA ASP A 84 20.69 -41.02 -13.03
C ASP A 84 19.80 -41.62 -14.12
N ALA A 85 20.17 -41.42 -15.39
CA ALA A 85 19.51 -42.03 -16.53
C ALA A 85 19.83 -43.52 -16.73
N ALA A 86 20.63 -44.15 -15.86
CA ALA A 86 20.88 -45.60 -15.93
C ALA A 86 19.79 -46.44 -15.25
N ASP A 87 18.98 -45.83 -14.37
CA ASP A 87 17.84 -46.51 -13.74
C ASP A 87 16.70 -46.75 -14.76
N LEU A 88 16.27 -48.01 -14.89
CA LEU A 88 15.25 -48.41 -15.85
C LEU A 88 13.89 -47.73 -15.61
N SER A 89 13.53 -47.45 -14.36
CA SER A 89 12.30 -46.74 -14.00
C SER A 89 12.37 -45.28 -14.46
N ILE A 90 13.50 -44.61 -14.22
CA ILE A 90 13.71 -43.21 -14.66
C ILE A 90 13.70 -43.14 -16.19
N GLN A 91 14.40 -44.05 -16.88
CA GLN A 91 14.39 -44.12 -18.34
C GLN A 91 12.97 -44.25 -18.92
N GLN A 92 12.10 -45.07 -18.30
CA GLN A 92 10.72 -45.22 -18.75
C GLN A 92 9.93 -43.93 -18.57
N GLN A 93 10.11 -43.20 -17.46
CA GLN A 93 9.47 -41.90 -17.26
C GLN A 93 9.97 -40.86 -18.28
N LEU A 94 11.28 -40.82 -18.58
CA LEU A 94 11.84 -39.90 -19.57
C LEU A 94 11.30 -40.15 -20.99
N HIS A 95 11.06 -41.42 -21.38
CA HIS A 95 10.39 -41.73 -22.65
C HIS A 95 8.93 -41.30 -22.68
N HIS A 96 8.21 -41.40 -21.56
CA HIS A 96 6.85 -40.85 -21.47
C HIS A 96 6.85 -39.32 -21.53
N LEU A 97 7.85 -38.69 -20.91
CA LEU A 97 8.03 -37.24 -20.90
C LEU A 97 8.28 -36.70 -22.31
N ILE A 98 9.22 -37.26 -23.10
CA ILE A 98 9.50 -36.73 -24.45
C ILE A 98 8.26 -36.78 -25.36
N GLY A 99 7.42 -37.81 -25.20
CA GLY A 99 6.13 -37.89 -25.88
C GLY A 99 5.13 -36.83 -25.42
N ALA A 100 5.09 -36.49 -24.13
CA ALA A 100 4.26 -35.39 -23.64
C ALA A 100 4.78 -34.02 -24.11
N LEU A 101 6.10 -33.82 -24.14
CA LEU A 101 6.74 -32.59 -24.60
C LEU A 101 6.53 -32.36 -26.10
N ALA A 102 6.49 -33.43 -26.90
CA ALA A 102 6.11 -33.36 -28.30
C ALA A 102 4.68 -32.82 -28.51
N GLU A 103 3.74 -33.19 -27.63
CA GLU A 103 2.38 -32.63 -27.64
C GLU A 103 2.37 -31.16 -27.21
N VAL A 104 3.13 -30.79 -26.16
CA VAL A 104 3.28 -29.40 -25.71
C VAL A 104 3.84 -28.50 -26.81
N TRP A 105 4.79 -29.00 -27.59
CA TRP A 105 5.31 -28.26 -28.73
C TRP A 105 4.23 -28.00 -29.79
N GLY A 106 3.32 -28.95 -30.03
CA GLY A 106 2.09 -28.75 -30.80
C GLY A 106 2.31 -28.52 -32.29
N ARG A 107 2.55 -29.59 -33.07
CA ARG A 107 2.91 -29.56 -34.50
C ARG A 107 2.06 -28.61 -35.35
N SER A 108 0.74 -28.65 -35.19
CA SER A 108 -0.22 -27.92 -36.02
C SER A 108 -0.24 -26.41 -35.76
N TYR A 109 0.41 -25.95 -34.70
CA TYR A 109 0.33 -24.56 -34.23
C TYR A 109 1.64 -23.79 -34.42
N ARG A 110 2.70 -24.37 -34.99
CA ARG A 110 4.03 -23.74 -35.01
C ARG A 110 4.40 -23.13 -36.36
N LYS A 111 4.95 -21.92 -36.34
CA LYS A 111 5.57 -21.24 -37.48
C LYS A 111 6.80 -20.47 -37.02
N HIS A 112 7.95 -20.70 -37.66
CA HIS A 112 9.27 -20.15 -37.26
C HIS A 112 9.60 -20.37 -35.75
N GLY A 113 9.14 -21.48 -35.17
CA GLY A 113 9.35 -21.81 -33.74
C GLY A 113 8.33 -21.20 -32.76
N ALA A 114 7.59 -20.16 -33.14
CA ALA A 114 6.52 -19.58 -32.32
C ALA A 114 5.14 -20.17 -32.63
N ILE A 115 4.18 -19.93 -31.73
CA ILE A 115 2.78 -20.32 -31.91
C ILE A 115 2.14 -19.39 -32.95
N SER A 116 1.53 -19.92 -34.00
CA SER A 116 0.74 -19.12 -34.93
C SER A 116 -0.68 -18.96 -34.39
N ILE A 117 -1.06 -17.72 -34.07
CA ILE A 117 -2.44 -17.44 -33.62
C ILE A 117 -3.47 -17.62 -34.75
N GLN A 118 -3.02 -17.64 -36.01
CA GLN A 118 -3.87 -17.92 -37.17
C GLN A 118 -4.13 -19.42 -37.40
N ALA A 119 -3.46 -20.30 -36.65
CA ALA A 119 -3.70 -21.74 -36.77
C ALA A 119 -5.12 -22.08 -36.27
N SER A 120 -5.79 -23.01 -36.96
CA SER A 120 -7.13 -23.46 -36.57
C SER A 120 -7.11 -24.06 -35.17
N GLY A 121 -7.97 -23.57 -34.27
CA GLY A 121 -8.04 -24.01 -32.87
C GLY A 121 -7.12 -23.22 -31.90
N ALA A 122 -6.30 -22.28 -32.40
CA ALA A 122 -5.33 -21.59 -31.56
C ALA A 122 -5.98 -20.63 -30.56
N GLU A 123 -7.08 -19.96 -30.93
CA GLU A 123 -7.80 -19.06 -30.03
C GLU A 123 -8.43 -19.85 -28.87
N GLU A 124 -9.01 -21.02 -29.13
CA GLU A 124 -9.57 -21.89 -28.10
C GLU A 124 -8.50 -22.42 -27.14
N MET A 125 -7.32 -22.78 -27.66
CA MET A 125 -6.18 -23.18 -26.84
C MET A 125 -5.63 -22.03 -25.99
N LEU A 126 -5.58 -20.81 -26.53
CA LEU A 126 -5.22 -19.60 -25.77
C LEU A 126 -6.23 -19.36 -24.64
N ASN A 127 -7.53 -19.35 -24.93
CA ASN A 127 -8.57 -19.10 -23.93
C ASN A 127 -8.49 -20.11 -22.78
N SER A 128 -8.22 -21.38 -23.10
CA SER A 128 -8.04 -22.44 -22.10
C SER A 128 -6.76 -22.27 -21.26
N ALA A 129 -5.73 -21.59 -21.79
CA ALA A 129 -4.47 -21.31 -21.10
C ALA A 129 -4.54 -20.11 -20.15
N LEU A 130 -5.49 -19.19 -20.35
CA LEU A 130 -5.58 -17.94 -19.57
C LEU A 130 -5.83 -18.20 -18.07
N VAL A 131 -6.78 -19.07 -17.72
CA VAL A 131 -7.13 -19.35 -16.32
C VAL A 131 -5.96 -19.99 -15.54
N PRO A 132 -5.28 -21.02 -16.05
CA PRO A 132 -4.04 -21.51 -15.44
C PRO A 132 -2.99 -20.42 -15.24
N MET A 133 -2.79 -19.55 -16.24
CA MET A 133 -1.82 -18.45 -16.14
C MET A 133 -2.21 -17.40 -15.08
N THR A 134 -3.49 -17.04 -14.98
CA THR A 134 -4.04 -16.19 -13.92
C THR A 134 -3.70 -16.74 -12.55
N ASN A 135 -3.96 -18.02 -12.32
CA ASN A 135 -3.70 -18.68 -11.04
C ASN A 135 -2.20 -18.79 -10.72
N LEU A 136 -1.38 -19.07 -11.73
CA LEU A 136 0.06 -19.25 -11.56
C LEU A 136 0.77 -17.95 -11.19
N HIS A 137 0.30 -16.82 -11.74
CA HIS A 137 0.91 -15.50 -11.54
C HIS A 137 0.12 -14.58 -10.60
N ASN A 138 -1.04 -15.03 -10.09
CA ASN A 138 -1.94 -14.26 -9.23
C ASN A 138 -2.33 -12.90 -9.84
N VAL A 139 -2.69 -12.88 -11.12
CA VAL A 139 -3.09 -11.67 -11.86
C VAL A 139 -4.57 -11.73 -12.24
N THR A 140 -5.22 -10.57 -12.29
CA THR A 140 -6.62 -10.40 -12.73
C THR A 140 -6.73 -9.93 -14.18
N LYS A 141 -5.66 -9.36 -14.73
CA LYS A 141 -5.57 -8.88 -16.11
C LYS A 141 -4.24 -9.27 -16.77
N PHE A 142 -4.24 -9.33 -18.09
CA PHE A 142 -3.05 -9.55 -18.91
C PHE A 142 -2.73 -8.28 -19.70
N SER A 143 -1.43 -8.04 -19.90
CA SER A 143 -0.97 -7.10 -20.92
C SER A 143 -0.86 -7.83 -22.24
N VAL A 144 -1.68 -7.38 -23.19
CA VAL A 144 -1.63 -7.84 -24.58
C VAL A 144 -0.79 -6.84 -25.37
N VAL A 145 0.29 -7.34 -25.97
CA VAL A 145 1.24 -6.54 -26.74
C VAL A 145 1.15 -7.00 -28.18
N TYR A 146 0.89 -6.07 -29.10
CA TYR A 146 1.14 -6.27 -30.51
C TYR A 146 2.37 -5.46 -30.92
N PHE A 147 3.22 -6.05 -31.76
CA PHE A 147 4.29 -5.31 -32.41
C PHE A 147 4.62 -5.90 -33.77
N ASP A 148 5.17 -5.07 -34.64
CA ASP A 148 5.75 -5.43 -35.93
C ASP A 148 7.21 -4.93 -36.03
N LEU A 149 8.02 -5.65 -36.79
CA LEU A 149 9.45 -5.34 -36.93
C LEU A 149 9.68 -4.14 -37.86
N ASP A 150 10.35 -3.12 -37.34
CA ASP A 150 10.84 -2.01 -38.13
C ASP A 150 12.02 -2.43 -39.00
N ASN A 151 12.06 -1.87 -40.22
CA ASN A 151 13.09 -2.14 -41.24
C ASN A 151 13.17 -3.58 -41.76
N PHE A 152 12.27 -4.49 -41.37
CA PHE A 152 12.30 -5.90 -41.81
C PHE A 152 12.30 -6.09 -43.34
N ARG A 153 11.54 -5.27 -44.08
CA ARG A 153 11.55 -5.31 -45.57
C ARG A 153 12.94 -5.11 -46.16
N GLN A 154 13.84 -4.40 -45.49
CA GLN A 154 15.20 -4.20 -45.99
C GLN A 154 16.00 -5.49 -46.00
N ILE A 155 15.78 -6.38 -45.02
CA ILE A 155 16.39 -7.71 -44.96
C ILE A 155 15.93 -8.55 -46.16
N ASN A 156 14.63 -8.59 -46.42
CA ASN A 156 14.09 -9.35 -47.56
C ASN A 156 14.47 -8.77 -48.92
N ASN A 157 14.59 -7.44 -49.04
CA ASN A 157 14.88 -6.79 -50.32
C ASN A 157 16.37 -6.84 -50.68
N LYS A 158 17.27 -6.86 -49.68
CA LYS A 158 18.73 -6.83 -49.88
C LYS A 158 19.40 -8.17 -49.56
N GLY A 159 18.72 -9.06 -48.85
CA GLY A 159 19.09 -10.45 -48.63
C GLY A 159 18.15 -11.40 -49.37
N SER A 160 18.21 -12.70 -49.04
CA SER A 160 17.25 -13.70 -49.52
C SER A 160 16.06 -13.83 -48.55
N HIS A 161 14.92 -14.37 -49.00
CA HIS A 161 13.81 -14.70 -48.10
C HIS A 161 14.23 -15.59 -46.91
N GLY A 162 15.27 -16.42 -47.08
CA GLY A 162 15.84 -17.22 -45.99
C GLY A 162 16.48 -16.38 -44.88
N GLU A 163 17.04 -15.21 -45.20
CA GLU A 163 17.54 -14.26 -44.18
C GLU A 163 16.38 -13.61 -43.41
N GLY A 164 15.26 -13.32 -44.08
CA GLY A 164 14.04 -12.89 -43.41
C GLY A 164 13.54 -13.95 -42.42
N ASP A 165 13.49 -15.21 -42.83
CA ASP A 165 13.06 -16.32 -41.98
C ASP A 165 13.98 -16.53 -40.77
N LYS A 166 15.28 -16.34 -40.93
CA LYS A 166 16.26 -16.33 -39.82
C LYS A 166 15.97 -15.23 -38.81
N ALA A 167 15.70 -14.00 -39.29
CA ALA A 167 15.35 -12.89 -38.40
C ALA A 167 14.06 -13.15 -37.63
N LEU A 168 13.02 -13.70 -38.27
CA LEU A 168 11.77 -14.08 -37.60
C LEU A 168 12.00 -15.16 -36.53
N ARG A 169 12.76 -16.21 -36.86
CA ARG A 169 13.13 -17.28 -35.91
C ARG A 169 13.90 -16.76 -34.70
N PHE A 170 14.83 -15.83 -34.91
CA PHE A 170 15.57 -15.18 -33.81
C PHE A 170 14.63 -14.40 -32.89
N VAL A 171 13.73 -13.59 -33.44
CA VAL A 171 12.74 -12.83 -32.67
C VAL A 171 11.82 -13.78 -31.88
N CYS A 172 11.36 -14.87 -32.48
CA CYS A 172 10.58 -15.91 -31.80
C CYS A 172 11.33 -16.53 -30.61
N SER A 173 12.64 -16.77 -30.76
CA SER A 173 13.50 -17.27 -29.67
C SER A 173 13.61 -16.24 -28.53
N GLU A 174 13.81 -14.95 -28.84
CA GLU A 174 13.89 -13.92 -27.80
C GLU A 174 12.55 -13.69 -27.09
N MET A 175 11.42 -13.75 -27.80
CA MET A 175 10.08 -13.74 -27.19
C MET A 175 9.88 -14.97 -26.30
N HIS A 176 10.37 -16.14 -26.71
CA HIS A 176 10.30 -17.36 -25.92
C HIS A 176 11.07 -17.22 -24.60
N LYS A 177 12.31 -16.70 -24.64
CA LYS A 177 13.11 -16.40 -23.44
C LYS A 177 12.39 -15.41 -22.51
N LEU A 178 11.77 -14.38 -23.07
CA LEU A 178 10.97 -13.42 -22.30
C LEU A 178 9.80 -14.12 -21.57
N CYS A 179 9.04 -14.97 -22.27
CA CYS A 179 7.92 -15.71 -21.68
C CYS A 179 8.36 -16.84 -20.72
N LEU A 180 9.58 -17.35 -20.89
CA LEU A 180 10.20 -18.30 -19.97
C LEU A 180 10.55 -17.61 -18.64
N GLU A 181 11.15 -16.42 -18.70
CA GLU A 181 11.59 -15.67 -17.51
C GLU A 181 10.42 -15.06 -16.74
N TYR A 182 9.43 -14.50 -17.45
CA TYR A 182 8.38 -13.68 -16.82
C TYR A 182 6.95 -14.22 -16.98
N GLY A 183 6.80 -15.43 -17.54
CA GLY A 183 5.51 -16.00 -17.91
C GLY A 183 4.90 -15.39 -19.18
N GLY A 184 3.81 -16.00 -19.64
CA GLY A 184 3.09 -15.55 -20.83
C GLY A 184 3.18 -16.49 -22.02
N LEU A 185 2.55 -16.07 -23.12
CA LEU A 185 2.57 -16.75 -24.40
C LEU A 185 2.95 -15.79 -25.52
N ALA A 186 3.73 -16.32 -26.46
CA ALA A 186 4.26 -15.61 -27.62
C ALA A 186 3.68 -16.19 -28.91
N PHE A 187 3.17 -15.31 -29.76
CA PHE A 187 2.52 -15.68 -31.00
C PHE A 187 3.06 -14.90 -32.19
N ILE A 188 3.08 -15.55 -33.35
CA ILE A 188 3.22 -14.91 -34.66
C ILE A 188 1.82 -14.70 -35.25
N ALA A 189 1.49 -13.44 -35.54
CA ALA A 189 0.22 -13.05 -36.13
C ALA A 189 0.26 -13.13 -37.66
N GLY A 190 1.42 -12.92 -38.28
CA GLY A 190 1.62 -13.06 -39.72
C GLY A 190 2.83 -12.26 -40.20
N GLY A 191 3.63 -12.81 -41.12
CA GLY A 191 4.84 -12.11 -41.61
C GLY A 191 5.77 -11.67 -40.48
N ASP A 192 5.95 -10.36 -40.33
CA ASP A 192 6.72 -9.67 -39.29
C ASP A 192 5.89 -9.14 -38.12
N GLU A 193 4.63 -9.58 -38.00
CA GLU A 193 3.70 -9.21 -36.93
C GLU A 193 3.67 -10.25 -35.81
N PHE A 194 3.76 -9.77 -34.57
CA PHE A 194 3.84 -10.57 -33.36
C PHE A 194 2.83 -10.12 -32.30
N LEU A 195 2.49 -11.05 -31.42
CA LEU A 195 1.58 -10.84 -30.29
C LEU A 195 2.15 -11.51 -29.04
N LEU A 196 2.14 -10.81 -27.91
CA LEU A 196 2.45 -11.37 -26.58
C LEU A 196 1.23 -11.23 -25.68
N VAL A 197 0.96 -12.27 -24.89
CA VAL A 197 -0.02 -12.22 -23.79
C VAL A 197 0.76 -12.45 -22.50
N LEU A 198 1.00 -11.37 -21.75
CA LEU A 198 1.85 -11.37 -20.56
C LEU A 198 1.02 -11.27 -19.28
N PRO A 199 1.25 -12.13 -18.27
CA PRO A 199 0.59 -12.07 -16.96
C PRO A 199 1.20 -10.92 -16.14
N CYS A 200 0.92 -9.70 -16.56
CA CYS A 200 1.55 -8.50 -16.05
C CYS A 200 0.56 -7.34 -16.13
N GLU A 201 0.21 -6.75 -14.99
CA GLU A 201 -0.76 -5.64 -14.93
C GLU A 201 -0.09 -4.26 -14.93
N GLN A 202 1.14 -4.20 -14.42
CA GLN A 202 1.86 -2.95 -14.21
C GLN A 202 2.57 -2.52 -15.49
N THR A 203 2.37 -1.27 -15.90
CA THR A 203 3.08 -0.69 -17.06
C THR A 203 4.60 -0.75 -16.87
N MET A 204 5.09 -0.50 -15.65
CA MET A 204 6.51 -0.56 -15.30
C MET A 204 7.17 -1.86 -15.76
N GLU A 205 6.59 -2.99 -15.34
CA GLU A 205 7.12 -4.32 -15.66
C GLU A 205 7.05 -4.62 -17.16
N VAL A 206 5.94 -4.30 -17.82
CA VAL A 206 5.81 -4.52 -19.29
C VAL A 206 6.84 -3.71 -20.06
N SER A 207 7.02 -2.44 -19.69
CA SER A 207 8.00 -1.54 -20.31
C SER A 207 9.43 -2.09 -20.18
N TYR A 208 9.79 -2.58 -18.98
CA TYR A 208 11.09 -3.20 -18.75
C TYR A 208 11.29 -4.47 -19.59
N ARG A 209 10.29 -5.36 -19.60
CA ARG A 209 10.30 -6.61 -20.37
C ARG A 209 10.47 -6.33 -21.87
N LEU A 210 9.70 -5.38 -22.41
CA LEU A 210 9.79 -4.99 -23.83
C LEU A 210 11.06 -4.22 -24.16
N TRP A 211 11.62 -3.44 -23.22
CA TRP A 211 12.92 -2.81 -23.37
C TRP A 211 14.04 -3.85 -23.54
N LYS A 212 14.04 -4.89 -22.68
CA LYS A 212 14.99 -6.01 -22.78
C LYS A 212 14.85 -6.71 -24.13
N LEU A 213 13.62 -7.04 -24.53
CA LEU A 213 13.34 -7.67 -25.83
C LEU A 213 13.85 -6.82 -27.00
N LYS A 214 13.52 -5.52 -27.01
CA LYS A 214 13.96 -4.56 -28.02
C LYS A 214 15.48 -4.52 -28.15
N ASN A 215 16.19 -4.43 -27.02
CA ASN A 215 17.65 -4.37 -27.01
C ASN A 215 18.29 -5.68 -27.51
N GLN A 216 17.76 -6.84 -27.13
CA GLN A 216 18.25 -8.13 -27.62
C GLN A 216 18.04 -8.26 -29.14
N ILE A 217 16.83 -7.93 -29.61
CA ILE A 217 16.48 -7.99 -31.04
C ILE A 217 17.37 -7.04 -31.86
N GLY A 218 17.57 -5.80 -31.36
CA GLY A 218 18.37 -4.79 -32.04
C GLY A 218 19.89 -4.99 -31.96
N SER A 219 20.37 -6.00 -31.22
CA SER A 219 21.82 -6.27 -31.07
C SER A 219 22.40 -7.16 -32.17
N VAL A 220 21.55 -7.81 -32.96
CA VAL A 220 21.97 -8.76 -34.00
C VAL A 220 21.77 -8.15 -35.39
N GLY A 221 22.85 -8.14 -36.17
CA GLY A 221 22.84 -7.77 -37.58
C GLY A 221 22.55 -8.96 -38.49
N PHE A 222 21.75 -8.73 -39.53
CA PHE A 222 21.32 -9.73 -40.52
C PHE A 222 21.89 -9.43 -41.91
N GLY A 223 21.88 -10.44 -42.80
CA GLY A 223 22.50 -10.38 -44.13
C GLY A 223 23.96 -10.84 -44.16
N GLU A 224 24.54 -10.98 -45.35
CA GLU A 224 25.88 -11.60 -45.54
C GLU A 224 27.00 -10.94 -44.71
N ASN A 225 26.92 -9.63 -44.50
CA ASN A 225 27.89 -8.85 -43.72
C ASN A 225 27.37 -8.46 -42.32
N GLY A 226 26.14 -8.80 -41.95
CA GLY A 226 25.52 -8.36 -40.70
C GLY A 226 25.16 -6.87 -40.65
N ASP A 227 24.88 -6.25 -41.79
CA ASP A 227 24.66 -4.80 -41.91
C ASP A 227 23.21 -4.34 -41.63
N PHE A 228 22.26 -5.29 -41.52
CA PHE A 228 20.84 -4.96 -41.37
C PHE A 228 20.32 -5.26 -39.97
N TYR A 229 19.84 -4.23 -39.27
CA TYR A 229 19.25 -4.36 -37.94
C TYR A 229 17.75 -4.13 -38.00
N VAL A 230 17.00 -4.87 -37.19
CA VAL A 230 15.58 -4.64 -36.97
C VAL A 230 15.37 -3.93 -35.64
N ASP A 231 14.29 -3.17 -35.58
CA ASP A 231 13.76 -2.62 -34.33
C ASP A 231 12.29 -3.03 -34.22
N LEU A 232 11.57 -2.61 -33.19
CA LEU A 232 10.14 -2.91 -33.08
C LEU A 232 9.34 -1.68 -32.67
N THR A 233 8.07 -1.67 -33.05
CA THR A 233 7.08 -0.70 -32.55
C THR A 233 5.93 -1.46 -31.90
N ALA A 234 5.62 -1.14 -30.65
CA ALA A 234 4.65 -1.88 -29.86
C ALA A 234 3.44 -1.03 -29.44
N GLY A 235 2.27 -1.65 -29.47
CA GLY A 235 1.03 -1.17 -28.86
C GLY A 235 0.57 -2.14 -27.77
N ILE A 236 0.16 -1.62 -26.61
CA ILE A 236 -0.20 -2.40 -25.43
C ILE A 236 -1.55 -1.99 -24.88
N VAL A 237 -2.37 -3.01 -24.58
CA VAL A 237 -3.64 -2.86 -23.88
C VAL A 237 -3.73 -3.86 -22.73
N ARG A 238 -4.52 -3.56 -21.70
CA ARG A 238 -4.74 -4.44 -20.55
C ARG A 238 -6.14 -5.02 -20.57
N ARG A 239 -6.25 -6.35 -20.56
CA ARG A 239 -7.53 -7.04 -20.71
C ARG A 239 -7.71 -8.15 -19.68
N THR A 240 -8.94 -8.34 -19.23
CA THR A 240 -9.33 -9.48 -18.39
C THR A 240 -9.37 -10.77 -19.22
N VAL A 241 -9.48 -11.91 -18.54
CA VAL A 241 -9.69 -13.22 -19.21
C VAL A 241 -10.93 -13.18 -20.11
N ASP A 242 -12.03 -12.60 -19.62
CA ASP A 242 -13.29 -12.53 -20.38
C ASP A 242 -13.16 -11.66 -21.63
N GLU A 243 -12.45 -10.52 -21.52
CA GLU A 243 -12.23 -9.62 -22.64
C GLU A 243 -11.34 -10.26 -23.72
N ILE A 244 -10.30 -11.01 -23.33
CA ILE A 244 -9.46 -11.76 -24.27
C ILE A 244 -10.27 -12.88 -24.93
N SER A 245 -11.05 -13.62 -24.13
CA SER A 245 -11.89 -14.72 -24.60
C SER A 245 -12.99 -14.26 -25.55
N ALA A 246 -13.42 -13.01 -25.45
CA ALA A 246 -14.39 -12.40 -26.36
C ALA A 246 -13.82 -12.13 -27.77
N GLY A 247 -12.49 -12.10 -27.95
CA GLY A 247 -11.86 -12.06 -29.27
C GLY A 247 -10.50 -11.38 -29.28
N ILE A 248 -9.43 -12.17 -29.40
CA ILE A 248 -8.04 -11.69 -29.44
C ILE A 248 -7.75 -10.84 -30.69
N GLN A 249 -8.40 -11.12 -31.82
CA GLN A 249 -8.22 -10.36 -33.05
C GLN A 249 -8.62 -8.88 -32.91
N LYS A 250 -9.73 -8.60 -32.21
CA LYS A 250 -10.16 -7.22 -31.94
C LYS A 250 -9.16 -6.49 -31.03
N ILE A 251 -8.58 -7.21 -30.09
CA ILE A 251 -7.55 -6.67 -29.18
C ILE A 251 -6.25 -6.38 -29.95
N LYS A 252 -5.84 -7.26 -30.87
CA LYS A 252 -4.71 -7.01 -31.79
C LYS A 252 -4.93 -5.70 -32.55
N GLU A 253 -6.11 -5.48 -33.13
CA GLU A 253 -6.43 -4.26 -33.88
C GLU A 253 -6.37 -3.00 -33.00
N GLN A 254 -6.82 -3.09 -31.75
CA GLN A 254 -6.67 -1.99 -30.77
C GLN A 254 -5.20 -1.68 -30.49
N CYS A 255 -4.38 -2.71 -30.27
CA CYS A 255 -2.95 -2.52 -30.06
C CYS A 255 -2.26 -1.94 -31.30
N GLU A 256 -2.57 -2.44 -32.50
CA GLU A 256 -2.04 -1.95 -33.76
C GLU A 256 -2.40 -0.46 -33.97
N ALA A 257 -3.61 -0.04 -33.59
CA ALA A 257 -4.01 1.36 -33.68
C ALA A 257 -3.12 2.30 -32.84
N LEU A 258 -2.64 1.83 -31.68
CA LEU A 258 -1.73 2.61 -30.81
C LEU A 258 -0.35 2.86 -31.44
N THR A 259 0.04 2.05 -32.44
CA THR A 259 1.32 2.21 -33.15
C THR A 259 1.29 3.31 -34.21
N LYS A 260 0.13 3.92 -34.48
CA LYS A 260 -0.10 4.88 -35.57
C LYS A 260 -0.28 6.30 -35.01
N ASN A 261 0.17 7.29 -35.76
CA ASN A 261 -0.07 8.70 -35.45
C ASN A 261 -1.54 9.08 -35.66
N LEU A 262 -2.12 9.85 -34.73
CA LEU A 262 -3.51 10.32 -34.79
C LEU A 262 -3.72 11.41 -35.85
N GLU A 263 -2.75 12.32 -36.02
CA GLU A 263 -2.93 13.55 -36.81
C GLU A 263 -2.29 13.48 -38.22
N ALA A 264 -1.22 12.68 -38.40
CA ALA A 264 -0.44 12.64 -39.64
C ALA A 264 -0.66 11.31 -40.41
N ALA A 265 -1.67 11.28 -41.27
CA ALA A 265 -1.89 10.29 -42.34
C ALA A 265 -1.48 8.83 -42.00
N LYS A 266 -2.00 8.25 -40.91
CA LYS A 266 -1.75 6.84 -40.48
C LYS A 266 -0.27 6.41 -40.54
N SER A 267 0.67 7.33 -40.37
CA SER A 267 2.09 7.01 -40.34
C SER A 267 2.43 6.28 -39.03
N LYS A 268 3.30 5.28 -39.12
CA LYS A 268 3.69 4.45 -37.97
C LYS A 268 4.70 5.20 -37.08
N ARG A 269 4.51 5.12 -35.76
CA ARG A 269 5.41 5.66 -34.73
C ARG A 269 6.64 4.74 -34.55
N ARG A 270 7.46 4.61 -35.59
CA ARG A 270 8.55 3.64 -35.65
C ARG A 270 9.48 3.70 -34.44
N GLY A 271 9.86 2.55 -33.91
CA GLY A 271 10.76 2.42 -32.76
C GLY A 271 10.16 2.92 -31.45
N THR A 272 8.83 2.82 -31.24
CA THR A 272 8.17 3.30 -30.01
C THR A 272 7.29 2.25 -29.31
N ILE A 273 7.09 2.43 -28.01
CA ILE A 273 6.11 1.72 -27.17
C ILE A 273 4.93 2.64 -26.83
N ASN A 274 3.71 2.12 -26.99
CA ASN A 274 2.48 2.91 -26.84
C ASN A 274 1.45 2.14 -26.01
N PHE A 275 0.99 2.74 -24.91
CA PHE A 275 -0.04 2.18 -24.05
C PHE A 275 -1.41 2.77 -24.37
N GLU A 276 -2.48 2.03 -24.10
CA GLU A 276 -3.82 2.61 -24.06
C GLU A 276 -3.89 3.74 -23.04
N ALA A 277 -4.62 4.80 -23.39
CA ALA A 277 -4.85 5.90 -22.47
C ALA A 277 -5.62 5.39 -21.25
N VAL A 278 -5.11 5.70 -20.06
CA VAL A 278 -5.83 5.51 -18.80
C VAL A 278 -6.47 6.85 -18.46
N GLU A 279 -7.69 6.85 -17.93
CA GLU A 279 -8.26 8.06 -17.31
C GLU A 279 -7.25 8.56 -16.27
N VAL A 280 -6.58 9.66 -16.59
CA VAL A 280 -5.65 10.31 -15.67
C VAL A 280 -6.49 10.82 -14.51
N SER A 281 -6.00 10.64 -13.28
CA SER A 281 -6.61 11.24 -12.09
C SER A 281 -6.93 12.71 -12.34
N ASP A 282 -8.12 13.18 -11.93
CA ASP A 282 -8.63 14.57 -11.95
C ASP A 282 -7.73 15.61 -11.22
N GLU A 283 -6.54 15.20 -10.84
CA GLU A 283 -5.54 15.99 -10.15
C GLU A 283 -4.94 17.06 -11.07
N THR A 284 -5.34 18.31 -10.80
CA THR A 284 -4.91 19.50 -11.55
C THR A 284 -3.39 19.65 -11.59
N GLU A 285 -2.90 20.13 -12.73
CA GLU A 285 -1.49 20.51 -12.92
C GLU A 285 -1.12 21.65 -11.99
N ARG A 286 0.05 21.54 -11.34
CA ARG A 286 0.55 22.54 -10.41
C ARG A 286 2.05 22.73 -10.56
N VAL A 287 2.43 23.90 -11.06
CA VAL A 287 3.84 24.30 -11.12
C VAL A 287 4.36 24.50 -9.70
N THR A 288 5.43 23.76 -9.38
CA THR A 288 6.16 23.79 -8.12
C THR A 288 7.49 24.50 -8.33
N PRO A 289 7.97 25.31 -7.39
CA PRO A 289 9.30 25.91 -7.50
C PRO A 289 10.38 24.83 -7.75
N PRO A 290 11.35 25.05 -8.67
CA PRO A 290 12.37 24.05 -8.98
C PRO A 290 13.15 23.56 -7.74
N SER A 291 13.40 24.46 -6.79
CA SER A 291 14.08 24.14 -5.54
C SER A 291 13.31 23.10 -4.70
N ASP A 292 12.00 23.28 -4.53
CA ASP A 292 11.15 22.36 -3.76
C ASP A 292 10.96 21.03 -4.52
N PHE A 293 10.81 21.10 -5.84
CA PHE A 293 10.72 19.90 -6.69
C PHE A 293 11.99 19.03 -6.60
N ILE A 294 13.17 19.64 -6.68
CA ILE A 294 14.44 18.92 -6.59
C ILE A 294 14.64 18.33 -5.18
N LYS A 295 14.30 19.07 -4.10
CA LYS A 295 14.33 18.53 -2.73
C LYS A 295 13.46 17.30 -2.60
N LEU A 296 12.23 17.34 -3.12
CA LEU A 296 11.31 16.20 -3.13
C LEU A 296 11.91 15.00 -3.88
N GLY A 297 12.49 15.25 -5.05
CA GLY A 297 13.16 14.22 -5.86
C GLY A 297 14.34 13.57 -5.15
N ILE A 298 15.17 14.35 -4.45
CA ILE A 298 16.30 13.83 -3.65
C ILE A 298 15.78 13.02 -2.44
N CYS A 299 14.74 13.49 -1.75
CA CYS A 299 14.11 12.72 -0.67
C CYS A 299 13.59 11.36 -1.17
N LEU A 300 12.89 11.32 -2.32
CA LEU A 300 12.44 10.07 -2.97
C LEU A 300 13.60 9.15 -3.32
N SER A 301 14.63 9.70 -3.98
CA SER A 301 15.83 8.95 -4.35
C SER A 301 16.47 8.26 -3.15
N LYS A 302 16.57 8.97 -2.02
CA LYS A 302 17.20 8.47 -0.80
C LYS A 302 16.31 7.53 0.00
N SER A 303 15.02 7.82 0.14
CA SER A 303 14.07 6.92 0.84
C SER A 303 13.92 5.58 0.13
N ARG A 304 14.11 5.56 -1.20
CA ARG A 304 13.94 4.38 -2.06
C ARG A 304 15.26 3.90 -2.69
N GLN A 305 16.42 4.20 -2.08
CA GLN A 305 17.72 3.97 -2.69
C GLN A 305 17.94 2.53 -3.21
N TYR A 306 17.29 1.54 -2.58
CA TYR A 306 17.45 0.11 -2.87
C TYR A 306 16.17 -0.53 -3.42
N CYS A 307 15.15 0.29 -3.70
CA CYS A 307 14.00 -0.16 -4.46
C CYS A 307 14.42 -0.44 -5.90
N VAL A 308 13.78 -1.44 -6.52
CA VAL A 308 13.96 -1.72 -7.95
C VAL A 308 13.43 -0.56 -8.79
N HIS A 309 12.28 -0.02 -8.39
CA HIS A 309 11.61 1.12 -9.02
C HIS A 309 11.43 2.24 -8.00
N VAL A 310 12.07 3.39 -8.25
CA VAL A 310 12.06 4.55 -7.35
C VAL A 310 10.91 5.48 -7.67
N PHE A 311 10.69 5.74 -8.95
CA PHE A 311 9.65 6.65 -9.44
C PHE A 311 8.42 5.87 -9.89
N GLU A 312 7.25 6.51 -9.88
CA GLU A 312 6.04 5.90 -10.45
C GLU A 312 6.02 5.93 -11.99
N ASP A 313 6.81 6.83 -12.60
CA ASP A 313 6.99 6.91 -14.05
C ASP A 313 8.04 5.89 -14.53
N GLU A 314 7.63 4.95 -15.36
CA GLU A 314 8.51 3.90 -15.88
C GLU A 314 9.65 4.40 -16.76
N ARG A 315 9.48 5.56 -17.38
CA ARG A 315 10.50 6.17 -18.24
C ARG A 315 11.69 6.61 -17.41
N LEU A 316 11.44 7.19 -16.23
CA LEU A 316 12.48 7.59 -15.29
C LEU A 316 13.25 6.39 -14.77
N ASN A 317 12.57 5.29 -14.46
CA ASN A 317 13.25 4.07 -13.98
C ASN A 317 14.06 3.38 -15.08
N LEU A 318 13.62 3.41 -16.34
CA LEU A 318 14.43 2.94 -17.46
C LEU A 318 15.66 3.83 -17.70
N ILE A 319 15.54 5.15 -17.52
CA ILE A 319 16.70 6.06 -17.52
C ILE A 319 17.66 5.68 -16.39
N VAL A 320 17.16 5.44 -15.17
CA VAL A 320 17.99 4.99 -14.04
C VAL A 320 18.76 3.73 -14.41
N GLN A 321 18.09 2.74 -15.00
CA GLN A 321 18.72 1.49 -15.42
C GLN A 321 19.81 1.71 -16.46
N GLU A 322 19.52 2.38 -17.59
CA GLU A 322 20.49 2.56 -18.67
C GLU A 322 21.70 3.38 -18.24
N VAL A 323 21.49 4.41 -17.40
CA VAL A 323 22.59 5.20 -16.84
C VAL A 323 23.42 4.38 -15.86
N SER A 324 22.79 3.51 -15.05
CA SER A 324 23.52 2.64 -14.11
C SER A 324 24.38 1.58 -14.83
N LEU A 325 23.97 1.16 -16.04
CA LEU A 325 24.73 0.20 -16.86
C LEU A 325 26.05 0.77 -17.40
N LEU A 326 26.21 2.10 -17.46
CA LEU A 326 27.44 2.75 -17.91
C LEU A 326 28.63 2.51 -16.97
N SER A 327 28.41 1.95 -15.77
CA SER A 327 29.47 1.61 -14.82
C SER A 327 30.38 2.82 -14.54
N SER A 328 31.71 2.75 -14.71
CA SER A 328 32.62 3.89 -14.46
C SER A 328 32.47 5.05 -15.45
N ASP A 329 31.75 4.87 -16.56
CA ASP A 329 31.65 5.86 -17.64
C ASP A 329 30.52 6.89 -17.44
N PHE A 330 29.83 6.90 -16.30
CA PHE A 330 28.84 7.94 -15.98
C PHE A 330 29.44 9.36 -15.92
N LEU A 331 30.77 9.49 -15.89
CA LEU A 331 31.44 10.77 -16.05
C LEU A 331 31.36 11.32 -17.49
N ASN A 332 30.94 10.51 -18.46
CA ASN A 332 30.82 10.90 -19.86
C ASN A 332 29.41 11.40 -20.17
N ALA A 333 29.28 12.73 -20.28
CA ALA A 333 27.99 13.37 -20.54
C ALA A 333 27.34 12.93 -21.85
N GLU A 334 28.12 12.60 -22.88
CA GLU A 334 27.56 12.16 -24.16
C GLU A 334 26.96 10.75 -24.05
N LEU A 335 27.57 9.84 -23.27
CA LEU A 335 27.02 8.50 -23.06
C LEU A 335 25.71 8.54 -22.27
N ILE A 336 25.62 9.38 -21.23
CA ILE A 336 24.37 9.57 -20.47
C ILE A 336 23.30 10.20 -21.36
N LYS A 337 23.66 11.20 -22.16
CA LYS A 337 22.73 11.79 -23.12
C LYS A 337 22.20 10.75 -24.11
N VAL A 338 23.07 9.91 -24.69
CA VAL A 338 22.66 8.81 -25.57
C VAL A 338 21.72 7.82 -24.86
N ALA A 339 22.01 7.46 -23.61
CA ALA A 339 21.16 6.57 -22.82
C ALA A 339 19.77 7.18 -22.58
N VAL A 340 19.71 8.46 -22.18
CA VAL A 340 18.44 9.19 -21.98
C VAL A 340 17.67 9.31 -23.30
N ASP A 341 18.31 9.77 -24.38
CA ASP A 341 17.69 9.97 -25.69
C ASP A 341 17.13 8.65 -26.25
N LYS A 342 17.80 7.52 -26.00
CA LYS A 342 17.34 6.18 -26.37
C LYS A 342 16.03 5.82 -25.67
N VAL A 343 15.91 6.11 -24.37
CA VAL A 343 14.67 5.88 -23.61
C VAL A 343 13.57 6.84 -24.08
N LEU A 344 13.87 8.14 -24.22
CA LEU A 344 12.89 9.13 -24.70
C LEU A 344 12.33 8.78 -26.08
N LYS A 345 13.21 8.40 -27.01
CA LYS A 345 12.82 7.92 -28.33
C LYS A 345 11.91 6.70 -28.26
N TRP A 346 12.20 5.75 -27.37
CA TRP A 346 11.37 4.55 -27.20
C TRP A 346 9.96 4.87 -26.74
N PHE A 347 9.76 5.87 -25.89
CA PHE A 347 8.41 6.31 -25.51
C PHE A 347 7.81 7.34 -26.48
N GLY A 348 8.56 7.77 -27.50
CA GLY A 348 8.18 8.89 -28.35
C GLY A 348 7.90 10.16 -27.53
N ALA A 349 8.71 10.39 -26.49
CA ALA A 349 8.55 11.47 -25.54
C ALA A 349 9.64 12.53 -25.71
N GLU A 350 9.30 13.79 -25.41
CA GLU A 350 10.21 14.92 -25.41
C GLU A 350 10.37 15.47 -23.99
N ALA A 351 11.57 15.94 -23.67
CA ALA A 351 11.85 16.59 -22.40
C ALA A 351 11.30 18.03 -22.40
N ILE A 352 10.50 18.37 -21.40
CA ILE A 352 9.87 19.68 -21.21
C ILE A 352 10.30 20.32 -19.89
N THR A 353 10.27 21.65 -19.84
CA THR A 353 10.60 22.44 -18.64
C THR A 353 9.36 22.70 -17.77
N LEU A 354 8.68 21.64 -17.36
CA LEU A 354 7.55 21.70 -16.43
C LEU A 354 7.95 21.06 -15.10
N TRP A 355 7.84 21.83 -14.01
CA TRP A 355 8.20 21.43 -12.67
C TRP A 355 6.94 21.06 -11.86
N ASP A 356 6.29 19.95 -12.19
CA ASP A 356 5.13 19.44 -11.46
C ASP A 356 5.48 18.14 -10.74
N GLU A 357 5.35 18.11 -9.41
CA GLU A 357 5.67 16.97 -8.54
C GLU A 357 4.98 15.66 -8.98
N ARG A 358 3.87 15.79 -9.71
CA ARG A 358 3.20 14.69 -10.41
C ARG A 358 4.20 13.84 -11.21
N SER A 359 5.14 14.44 -11.93
CA SER A 359 6.18 13.72 -12.69
C SER A 359 7.14 12.85 -11.85
N LEU A 360 7.21 13.06 -10.53
CA LEU A 360 7.98 12.21 -9.61
C LEU A 360 7.09 11.20 -8.86
N LEU A 361 5.87 11.62 -8.52
CA LEU A 361 4.96 10.92 -7.59
C LEU A 361 3.84 10.11 -8.28
N ALA A 362 3.63 10.30 -9.58
CA ALA A 362 2.57 9.62 -10.33
C ALA A 362 2.90 9.58 -11.83
N ARG A 363 2.38 8.57 -12.54
CA ARG A 363 2.40 8.60 -14.01
C ARG A 363 1.37 9.64 -14.49
N SER A 364 1.84 10.83 -14.82
CA SER A 364 1.00 12.00 -15.11
C SER A 364 1.66 12.91 -16.15
N GLY A 365 0.83 13.70 -16.84
CA GLY A 365 1.24 14.48 -18.01
C GLY A 365 0.86 13.81 -19.33
N THR A 366 1.16 14.47 -20.45
CA THR A 366 0.93 13.85 -21.76
C THR A 366 1.96 12.72 -21.95
N PRO A 367 1.59 11.56 -22.52
CA PRO A 367 2.55 10.47 -22.77
C PRO A 367 3.77 10.89 -23.60
N SER A 368 3.61 11.94 -24.42
CA SER A 368 4.63 12.56 -25.25
C SER A 368 5.58 13.51 -24.52
N GLU A 369 5.36 13.81 -23.24
CA GLU A 369 6.15 14.79 -22.51
C GLU A 369 6.67 14.22 -21.19
N ILE A 370 7.88 14.63 -20.81
CA ILE A 370 8.51 14.27 -19.54
C ILE A 370 9.28 15.46 -18.98
N SER A 371 9.18 15.69 -17.67
CA SER A 371 9.90 16.79 -17.02
C SER A 371 11.42 16.56 -17.10
N ASP A 372 12.15 17.54 -17.62
CA ASP A 372 13.61 17.51 -17.62
C ASP A 372 14.18 17.53 -16.19
N GLY A 373 13.51 18.23 -15.26
CA GLY A 373 13.81 18.21 -13.83
C GLY A 373 13.69 16.80 -13.24
N ALA A 374 12.64 16.05 -13.61
CA ALA A 374 12.48 14.66 -13.18
C ALA A 374 13.57 13.74 -13.78
N ILE A 375 13.95 13.96 -15.05
CA ILE A 375 15.09 13.27 -15.68
C ILE A 375 16.39 13.55 -14.90
N SER A 376 16.64 14.81 -14.53
CA SER A 376 17.84 15.17 -13.76
C SER A 376 17.88 14.46 -12.39
N VAL A 377 16.75 14.37 -11.69
CA VAL A 377 16.65 13.62 -10.42
C VAL A 377 16.90 12.12 -10.65
N ALA A 378 16.36 11.54 -11.73
CA ALA A 378 16.58 10.14 -12.08
C ALA A 378 18.05 9.84 -12.39
N ILE A 379 18.73 10.72 -13.13
CA ILE A 379 20.18 10.59 -13.40
C ILE A 379 20.99 10.70 -12.10
N ALA A 380 20.67 11.66 -11.22
CA ALA A 380 21.34 11.79 -9.93
C ALA A 380 21.15 10.52 -9.06
N HIS A 381 19.96 9.94 -9.06
CA HIS A 381 19.69 8.65 -8.40
C HIS A 381 20.53 7.50 -9.01
N ALA A 382 20.61 7.41 -10.34
CA ALA A 382 21.40 6.38 -11.03
C ALA A 382 22.90 6.46 -10.69
N ILE A 383 23.45 7.67 -10.63
CA ILE A 383 24.84 7.91 -10.23
C ILE A 383 25.04 7.48 -8.78
N SER A 384 24.16 7.92 -7.86
CA SER A 384 24.19 7.50 -6.44
C SER A 384 24.23 5.97 -6.32
N LYS A 385 23.31 5.28 -7.02
CA LYS A 385 23.21 3.82 -7.02
C LYS A 385 24.48 3.14 -7.55
N THR A 386 25.06 3.65 -8.61
CA THR A 386 26.27 3.09 -9.23
C THR A 386 27.50 3.27 -8.35
N VAL A 387 27.67 4.44 -7.74
CA VAL A 387 28.79 4.73 -6.83
C VAL A 387 28.76 3.79 -5.62
N ILE A 388 27.57 3.55 -5.04
CA ILE A 388 27.40 2.63 -3.91
C ILE A 388 27.73 1.19 -4.31
N LEU A 389 27.26 0.71 -5.47
CA LEU A 389 27.48 -0.66 -5.92
C LEU A 389 28.94 -0.98 -6.25
N GLN A 390 29.72 0.02 -6.68
CA GLN A 390 31.11 -0.18 -7.09
C GLN A 390 32.13 -0.02 -5.95
N ASP A 391 31.71 0.40 -4.76
CA ASP A 391 32.58 0.69 -3.61
C ASP A 391 33.78 1.58 -4.00
N SER A 392 33.57 2.53 -4.92
CA SER A 392 34.61 3.38 -5.52
C SER A 392 34.97 4.53 -4.58
N PRO A 393 36.10 4.47 -3.84
CA PRO A 393 36.45 5.47 -2.83
C PRO A 393 36.99 6.78 -3.44
N ASP A 394 37.35 6.78 -4.73
CA ASP A 394 37.96 7.93 -5.43
C ASP A 394 36.94 8.91 -6.03
N VAL A 395 35.65 8.55 -6.09
CA VAL A 395 34.60 9.48 -6.54
C VAL A 395 34.25 10.37 -5.36
N CYS A 396 34.73 11.61 -5.38
CA CYS A 396 34.51 12.56 -4.28
C CYS A 396 33.00 12.71 -4.01
N VAL A 397 32.61 12.15 -2.86
CA VAL A 397 31.26 11.76 -2.45
C VAL A 397 30.33 12.96 -2.19
N ASP A 398 30.90 14.17 -2.08
CA ASP A 398 30.20 15.36 -1.60
C ASP A 398 29.76 16.35 -2.71
N ASN A 399 29.91 15.99 -3.99
CA ASN A 399 29.81 16.97 -5.08
C ASN A 399 28.75 16.67 -6.16
N LEU A 400 27.85 15.71 -5.94
CA LEU A 400 26.72 15.49 -6.86
C LEU A 400 25.64 16.55 -6.62
N ALA A 401 25.23 17.28 -7.66
CA ALA A 401 24.17 18.29 -7.55
C ALA A 401 23.23 18.27 -8.76
N VAL A 402 21.99 18.66 -8.50
CA VAL A 402 21.00 18.97 -9.55
C VAL A 402 20.90 20.48 -9.71
N LEU A 403 20.94 20.94 -10.96
CA LEU A 403 20.96 22.34 -11.37
C LEU A 403 19.66 22.73 -12.05
N TRP A 404 19.33 24.02 -11.99
CA TRP A 404 18.38 24.62 -12.91
C TRP A 404 18.81 26.05 -13.29
N CYS A 405 18.48 26.46 -14.51
CA CYS A 405 18.69 27.82 -14.99
C CYS A 405 17.42 28.65 -14.80
N ALA A 406 17.48 29.68 -13.96
CA ALA A 406 16.32 30.52 -13.64
C ALA A 406 15.72 31.23 -14.88
N ALA A 407 16.54 31.52 -15.90
CA ALA A 407 16.09 32.19 -17.11
C ALA A 407 15.38 31.26 -18.11
N THR A 408 15.75 29.97 -18.15
CA THR A 408 15.24 29.02 -19.17
C THR A 408 14.38 27.92 -18.57
N GLY A 409 14.39 27.74 -17.26
CA GLY A 409 13.76 26.62 -16.58
C GLY A 409 14.43 25.26 -16.81
N LYS A 410 15.48 25.19 -17.64
CA LYS A 410 16.19 23.94 -17.96
C LYS A 410 17.00 23.45 -16.77
N SER A 411 16.98 22.14 -16.60
CA SER A 411 17.69 21.42 -15.54
C SER A 411 18.99 20.76 -16.02
N GLY A 412 19.82 20.32 -15.08
CA GLY A 412 21.02 19.55 -15.37
C GLY A 412 21.58 18.85 -14.14
N VAL A 413 22.60 18.02 -14.35
CA VAL A 413 23.31 17.28 -13.29
C VAL A 413 24.80 17.53 -13.41
N VAL A 414 25.45 17.81 -12.28
CA VAL A 414 26.90 17.97 -12.19
C VAL A 414 27.48 17.05 -11.12
N LEU A 415 28.74 16.67 -11.33
CA LEU A 415 29.57 16.03 -10.34
C LEU A 415 30.86 16.86 -10.18
N GLY A 416 30.98 17.57 -9.06
CA GLY A 416 31.98 18.63 -8.91
C GLY A 416 31.65 19.80 -9.83
N ASP A 417 32.63 20.21 -10.63
CA ASP A 417 32.46 21.24 -11.66
C ASP A 417 32.14 20.66 -13.04
N LYS A 418 32.05 19.33 -13.16
CA LYS A 418 31.85 18.65 -14.44
C LYS A 418 30.35 18.48 -14.73
N LEU A 419 29.90 19.00 -15.86
CA LEU A 419 28.57 18.74 -16.39
C LEU A 419 28.44 17.28 -16.80
N VAL A 420 27.43 16.61 -16.25
CA VAL A 420 27.12 15.21 -16.52
C VAL A 420 25.92 15.10 -17.46
N TRP A 421 24.93 15.98 -17.33
CA TRP A 421 23.79 16.02 -18.25
C TRP A 421 23.07 17.38 -18.20
N GLY A 422 22.43 17.78 -19.29
CA GLY A 422 21.50 18.92 -19.31
C GLY A 422 22.17 20.30 -19.42
N CYS A 423 21.61 21.28 -18.69
CA CYS A 423 21.99 22.69 -18.77
C CYS A 423 23.40 22.96 -18.19
N PRO A 424 24.28 23.68 -18.92
CA PRO A 424 25.61 24.02 -18.42
C PRO A 424 25.56 25.05 -17.28
N VAL A 425 26.57 24.98 -16.40
CA VAL A 425 26.72 25.93 -15.28
C VAL A 425 26.93 27.36 -15.81
N SER A 426 26.20 28.32 -15.25
CA SER A 426 26.34 29.75 -15.57
C SER A 426 26.00 30.64 -14.36
N ASN A 427 26.19 31.95 -14.46
CA ASN A 427 25.82 32.88 -13.37
C ASN A 427 24.31 32.91 -13.06
N GLN A 428 23.47 32.31 -13.91
CA GLN A 428 22.02 32.22 -13.74
C GLN A 428 21.56 30.81 -13.32
N THR A 429 22.48 29.89 -13.03
CA THR A 429 22.16 28.56 -12.54
C THR A 429 22.18 28.51 -11.02
N GLU A 430 21.11 27.98 -10.45
CA GLU A 430 21.04 27.59 -9.05
C GLU A 430 21.21 26.08 -8.92
N ARG A 431 21.59 25.60 -7.73
CA ARG A 431 21.89 24.18 -7.50
C ARG A 431 21.45 23.69 -6.13
N ILE A 432 21.06 22.42 -6.06
CA ILE A 432 20.84 21.70 -4.81
C ILE A 432 21.78 20.49 -4.77
N GLU A 433 22.59 20.45 -3.72
CA GLU A 433 23.50 19.33 -3.44
C GLU A 433 22.71 18.08 -3.05
N PHE A 434 23.12 16.93 -3.60
CA PHE A 434 22.53 15.64 -3.26
C PHE A 434 22.85 15.23 -1.81
N GLY A 435 24.00 15.66 -1.29
CA GLY A 435 24.50 15.28 0.04
C GLY A 435 25.01 13.84 0.09
N SER A 436 25.14 13.29 1.30
CA SER A 436 25.73 11.97 1.54
C SER A 436 24.92 10.83 0.91
N TYR A 437 25.58 9.82 0.35
CA TYR A 437 24.90 8.64 -0.19
C TYR A 437 24.36 7.72 0.89
N VAL A 438 23.24 7.04 0.59
CA VAL A 438 22.59 6.09 1.50
C VAL A 438 23.21 4.70 1.31
N VAL A 439 24.08 4.27 2.22
CA VAL A 439 24.79 2.98 2.16
C VAL A 439 23.98 1.83 2.83
N ASN A 440 24.37 0.59 2.54
CA ASN A 440 23.75 -0.59 3.15
C ASN A 440 23.93 -0.53 4.66
N GLY A 441 22.83 -0.50 5.42
CA GLY A 441 22.89 -0.52 6.87
C GLY A 441 22.62 -1.91 7.45
N THR A 442 22.32 -1.97 8.74
CA THR A 442 22.07 -3.21 9.48
C THR A 442 20.68 -3.80 9.21
N PHE A 443 20.62 -5.11 8.94
CA PHE A 443 19.38 -5.87 8.74
C PHE A 443 18.41 -5.69 9.92
N GLY A 444 17.15 -5.31 9.63
CA GLY A 444 16.07 -5.18 10.63
C GLY A 444 15.78 -3.78 11.19
N GLN A 445 16.37 -2.70 10.64
CA GLN A 445 16.00 -1.31 10.97
C GLN A 445 15.01 -0.72 9.95
N ALA A 446 14.05 0.09 10.43
CA ALA A 446 13.01 0.71 9.60
C ALA A 446 13.54 1.87 8.73
N VAL A 447 12.91 2.05 7.55
CA VAL A 447 13.31 3.04 6.52
C VAL A 447 12.73 4.41 6.84
N GLY A 448 13.57 5.44 6.88
CA GLY A 448 13.16 6.82 7.07
C GLY A 448 14.08 7.59 8.01
N VAL A 449 14.00 8.92 7.95
CA VAL A 449 14.86 9.81 8.77
C VAL A 449 14.15 10.35 10.01
N ALA A 450 12.83 10.23 10.05
CA ALA A 450 12.00 10.81 11.09
C ALA A 450 10.71 10.01 11.32
N ILE A 451 10.19 10.11 12.53
CA ILE A 451 8.83 9.71 12.89
C ILE A 451 7.94 10.94 12.74
N GLY A 452 6.88 10.82 11.96
CA GLY A 452 5.92 11.90 11.79
C GLY A 452 4.81 11.83 12.82
N VAL A 453 4.48 12.95 13.45
CA VAL A 453 3.41 13.09 14.43
C VAL A 453 2.40 14.13 13.94
N GLN A 454 1.21 13.67 13.55
CA GLN A 454 0.12 14.51 13.09
C GLN A 454 -0.87 14.78 14.23
N ILE A 455 -1.01 16.05 14.62
CA ILE A 455 -2.05 16.51 15.54
C ILE A 455 -3.33 16.83 14.75
N GLY A 456 -4.40 16.11 15.06
CA GLY A 456 -5.68 16.23 14.35
C GLY A 456 -5.73 15.46 13.04
N PHE A 457 -6.93 15.38 12.47
CA PHE A 457 -7.24 14.44 11.40
C PHE A 457 -7.57 15.07 10.04
N GLU A 458 -7.76 16.39 10.00
CA GLU A 458 -8.33 17.06 8.84
C GLU A 458 -7.32 17.30 7.70
N GLU A 459 -6.01 17.20 7.97
CA GLU A 459 -4.97 17.43 6.95
C GLU A 459 -3.90 16.33 6.94
N ASN A 460 -4.06 15.33 6.07
CA ASN A 460 -2.94 14.45 5.72
C ASN A 460 -1.75 15.31 5.23
N PRO A 461 -0.50 14.97 5.61
CA PRO A 461 0.67 15.76 5.23
C PRO A 461 0.77 15.86 3.71
N LYS A 462 0.97 17.09 3.22
CA LYS A 462 1.12 17.38 1.80
C LYS A 462 2.51 17.92 1.49
N THR A 463 2.91 17.73 0.24
CA THR A 463 4.06 18.39 -0.39
C THR A 463 3.73 19.85 -0.73
N PRO A 464 4.72 20.71 -1.06
CA PRO A 464 4.48 22.08 -1.53
C PRO A 464 3.54 22.17 -2.75
N GLY A 465 3.62 21.23 -3.69
CA GLY A 465 2.67 21.07 -4.80
C GLY A 465 1.29 20.54 -4.40
N ARG A 466 1.03 20.42 -3.09
CA ARG A 466 -0.22 19.95 -2.47
C ARG A 466 -0.57 18.49 -2.84
N ARG A 467 0.43 17.66 -3.13
CA ARG A 467 0.29 16.20 -3.28
C ARG A 467 0.39 15.54 -1.91
N ARG A 468 -0.09 14.30 -1.79
CA ARG A 468 0.11 13.52 -0.57
C ARG A 468 1.61 13.26 -0.36
N LEU A 469 2.10 13.45 0.85
CA LEU A 469 3.48 13.10 1.20
C LEU A 469 3.67 11.56 1.10
N PRO A 470 4.71 11.07 0.42
CA PRO A 470 5.04 9.65 0.38
C PRO A 470 5.25 9.09 1.80
N SER A 471 4.63 7.96 2.12
CA SER A 471 4.72 7.36 3.46
C SER A 471 6.12 6.86 3.79
N ASP A 472 6.88 6.47 2.77
CA ASP A 472 8.26 6.00 2.87
C ASP A 472 9.27 7.08 3.27
N PHE A 473 8.84 8.36 3.36
CA PHE A 473 9.69 9.42 3.89
C PHE A 473 9.90 9.33 5.40
N LEU A 474 8.99 8.65 6.09
CA LEU A 474 8.95 8.56 7.54
C LEU A 474 9.15 7.11 7.97
N VAL A 475 9.82 6.93 9.11
CA VAL A 475 9.94 5.63 9.80
C VAL A 475 8.56 5.12 10.19
N ASP A 476 7.73 6.02 10.72
CA ASP A 476 6.34 5.77 11.07
C ASP A 476 5.55 7.09 11.06
N HIS A 477 4.24 7.01 10.96
CA HIS A 477 3.33 8.15 10.96
C HIS A 477 2.24 7.98 12.02
N VAL A 478 2.44 8.65 13.16
CA VAL A 478 1.56 8.63 14.33
C VAL A 478 0.53 9.74 14.22
N ARG A 479 -0.76 9.39 14.26
CA ARG A 479 -1.87 10.35 14.23
C ARG A 479 -2.53 10.47 15.59
N VAL A 480 -2.95 11.68 15.95
CA VAL A 480 -3.44 12.02 17.29
C VAL A 480 -4.82 12.66 17.19
N ASP A 481 -5.85 12.01 17.74
CA ASP A 481 -7.20 12.56 17.77
C ASP A 481 -7.31 13.73 18.74
N VAL A 482 -7.65 14.91 18.21
CA VAL A 482 -7.99 16.10 19.01
C VAL A 482 -9.45 16.53 18.85
N ARG A 483 -10.29 15.83 18.06
CA ARG A 483 -11.75 16.02 18.02
C ARG A 483 -12.40 15.96 19.41
N PRO A 484 -11.94 15.11 20.35
CA PRO A 484 -12.45 15.10 21.71
C PRO A 484 -12.29 16.46 22.44
N ARG A 485 -11.28 17.28 22.10
CA ARG A 485 -11.11 18.65 22.62
C ARG A 485 -12.02 19.68 21.93
N THR A 486 -12.21 19.59 20.61
CA THR A 486 -13.00 20.58 19.85
C THR A 486 -14.51 20.40 19.97
N GLY A 487 -14.98 19.18 20.33
CA GLY A 487 -16.40 18.84 20.49
C GLY A 487 -16.90 18.61 21.93
N GLY A 488 -16.06 18.72 22.96
CA GLY A 488 -16.50 18.44 24.33
C GLY A 488 -15.46 18.25 25.44
N GLY A 489 -14.20 18.67 25.28
CA GLY A 489 -13.25 18.78 26.40
C GLY A 489 -12.59 17.49 26.92
N LEU A 490 -12.62 16.39 26.16
CA LEU A 490 -11.90 15.15 26.48
C LEU A 490 -10.37 15.30 26.23
N PRO A 491 -9.49 14.64 27.01
CA PRO A 491 -8.04 14.66 26.79
C PRO A 491 -7.65 13.92 25.50
N ASP A 492 -6.53 14.32 24.88
CA ASP A 492 -5.89 13.60 23.77
C ASP A 492 -5.37 12.23 24.26
N PHE A 493 -5.41 11.18 23.42
CA PHE A 493 -4.93 9.84 23.78
C PHE A 493 -3.40 9.75 23.68
N TRP A 494 -2.73 10.63 24.43
CA TRP A 494 -1.28 10.83 24.36
C TRP A 494 -0.49 9.58 24.75
N GLN A 495 -0.99 8.73 25.67
CA GLN A 495 -0.29 7.49 26.04
C GLN A 495 -0.07 6.58 24.83
N ALA A 496 -1.09 6.46 23.98
CA ALA A 496 -1.02 5.65 22.78
C ALA A 496 -0.08 6.24 21.74
N ALA A 497 -0.17 7.55 21.51
CA ALA A 497 0.73 8.24 20.59
C ALA A 497 2.19 8.12 21.07
N LEU A 498 2.46 8.28 22.37
CA LEU A 498 3.79 8.06 22.94
C LEU A 498 4.25 6.61 22.82
N ALA A 499 3.38 5.63 23.04
CA ALA A 499 3.71 4.23 22.84
C ALA A 499 4.07 3.91 21.38
N GLN A 500 3.34 4.47 20.40
CA GLN A 500 3.67 4.34 18.99
C GLN A 500 5.01 5.00 18.65
N ILE A 501 5.24 6.23 19.14
CA ILE A 501 6.52 6.92 18.96
C ILE A 501 7.68 6.10 19.54
N VAL A 502 7.53 5.54 20.75
CA VAL A 502 8.56 4.70 21.37
C VAL A 502 8.79 3.39 20.59
N ALA A 503 7.72 2.76 20.10
CA ALA A 503 7.84 1.58 19.26
C ALA A 503 8.60 1.87 17.97
N ALA A 504 8.28 3.00 17.31
CA ALA A 504 8.98 3.46 16.12
C ALA A 504 10.44 3.82 16.40
N LEU A 505 10.73 4.54 17.51
CA LEU A 505 12.09 4.86 17.96
C LEU A 505 12.92 3.59 18.25
N ASN A 506 12.27 2.53 18.76
CA ASN A 506 12.96 1.27 19.02
C ASN A 506 13.35 0.53 17.74
N ALA A 507 12.56 0.69 16.67
CA ALA A 507 12.81 0.12 15.35
C ALA A 507 13.71 1.00 14.47
N SER A 508 14.00 2.23 14.89
CA SER A 508 14.76 3.22 14.14
C SER A 508 16.23 3.32 14.57
N ASN A 509 16.98 4.20 13.89
CA ASN A 509 18.33 4.57 14.32
C ASN A 509 18.29 5.56 15.51
N LYS A 510 19.44 5.76 16.17
CA LYS A 510 19.56 6.66 17.33
C LYS A 510 19.35 8.15 17.00
N ASP A 511 19.55 8.54 15.74
CA ASP A 511 19.49 9.95 15.30
C ASP A 511 18.13 10.36 14.74
N THR A 512 17.17 9.43 14.73
CA THR A 512 15.81 9.62 14.18
C THR A 512 15.14 10.77 14.89
N LYS A 513 14.59 11.71 14.10
CA LYS A 513 13.88 12.87 14.63
C LYS A 513 12.39 12.62 14.76
N VAL A 514 11.73 13.40 15.60
CA VAL A 514 10.26 13.41 15.71
C VAL A 514 9.76 14.71 15.09
N ILE A 515 9.14 14.64 13.92
CA ILE A 515 8.59 15.82 13.25
C ILE A 515 7.11 15.91 13.61
N ILE A 516 6.68 17.02 14.22
CA ILE A 516 5.30 17.24 14.64
C ILE A 516 4.65 18.39 13.88
N TRP A 517 3.40 18.18 13.42
CA TRP A 517 2.59 19.18 12.72
C TRP A 517 1.12 19.07 13.12
N GLY A 518 0.31 20.05 12.71
CA GLY A 518 -1.14 20.10 12.94
C GLY A 518 -1.59 21.35 13.70
N GLU A 519 -2.89 21.44 13.97
CA GLU A 519 -3.46 22.61 14.66
C GLU A 519 -3.20 22.56 16.17
N LYS A 520 -2.84 23.73 16.74
CA LYS A 520 -2.71 23.93 18.20
C LYS A 520 -1.82 22.89 18.90
N VAL A 521 -0.75 22.44 18.24
CA VAL A 521 0.22 21.46 18.75
C VAL A 521 0.62 21.75 20.20
N GLU A 522 0.94 23.02 20.52
CA GLU A 522 1.42 23.45 21.83
C GLU A 522 0.39 23.30 22.95
N SER A 523 -0.90 23.17 22.59
CA SER A 523 -1.95 22.95 23.57
C SER A 523 -2.13 21.48 23.96
N THR A 524 -1.52 20.55 23.22
CA THR A 524 -1.71 19.09 23.40
C THR A 524 -0.87 18.54 24.55
N GLU A 525 -1.42 17.55 25.27
CA GLU A 525 -0.70 16.83 26.33
C GLU A 525 0.43 15.98 25.74
N LEU A 526 0.24 15.49 24.50
CA LEU A 526 1.32 14.82 23.77
C LEU A 526 2.54 15.73 23.60
N TYR A 527 2.35 16.96 23.13
CA TYR A 527 3.47 17.86 22.87
C TYR A 527 4.19 18.27 24.15
N SER A 528 3.44 18.60 25.22
CA SER A 528 4.04 18.94 26.53
C SER A 528 4.94 17.81 27.05
N ARG A 529 4.53 16.55 26.83
CA ARG A 529 5.31 15.37 27.21
C ARG A 529 6.50 15.11 26.29
N LEU A 530 6.38 15.38 25.00
CA LEU A 530 7.50 15.24 24.06
C LEU A 530 8.64 16.24 24.34
N ILE A 531 8.31 17.44 24.84
CA ILE A 531 9.31 18.47 25.20
C ILE A 531 9.79 18.38 26.65
N ASP A 532 9.12 17.61 27.50
CA ASP A 532 9.53 17.32 28.88
C ASP A 532 9.33 15.84 29.21
N GLU A 533 10.35 15.03 28.93
CA GLU A 533 10.30 13.58 29.16
C GLU A 533 10.23 13.19 30.66
N SER A 534 10.44 14.12 31.59
CA SER A 534 10.35 13.85 33.04
C SER A 534 8.93 13.54 33.49
N THR A 535 7.94 13.99 32.71
CA THR A 535 6.51 13.81 32.98
C THR A 535 6.01 12.40 32.68
N TRP A 536 6.80 11.55 32.03
CA TRP A 536 6.38 10.24 31.52
C TRP A 536 6.27 9.18 32.63
N ALA A 537 5.15 8.47 32.66
CA ALA A 537 5.03 7.19 33.36
C ALA A 537 5.69 6.07 32.52
N LYS A 538 7.01 5.92 32.63
CA LYS A 538 7.79 5.02 31.75
C LYS A 538 7.37 3.55 31.85
N ASP A 539 6.97 3.09 33.03
CA ASP A 539 6.45 1.73 33.24
C ASP A 539 5.12 1.49 32.51
N GLU A 540 4.28 2.52 32.40
CA GLU A 540 3.03 2.47 31.66
C GLU A 540 3.29 2.32 30.16
N ILE A 541 4.21 3.13 29.61
CA ILE A 541 4.61 3.05 28.19
C ILE A 541 5.31 1.72 27.88
N ALA A 542 6.15 1.23 28.80
CA ALA A 542 6.76 -0.10 28.71
C ALA A 542 5.69 -1.21 28.61
N SER A 543 4.67 -1.16 29.48
CA SER A 543 3.54 -2.08 29.44
C SER A 543 2.77 -2.03 28.12
N LEU A 544 2.52 -0.83 27.56
CA LEU A 544 1.76 -0.67 26.31
C LEU A 544 2.54 -1.14 25.08
N THR A 545 3.86 -0.97 25.08
CA THR A 545 4.72 -1.33 23.94
C THR A 545 5.27 -2.75 23.99
N GLY A 546 5.30 -3.37 25.18
CA GLY A 546 6.03 -4.62 25.42
C GLY A 546 7.55 -4.45 25.47
N ILE A 547 8.04 -3.21 25.51
CA ILE A 547 9.46 -2.87 25.63
C ILE A 547 9.80 -2.70 27.11
N SER A 548 11.00 -3.12 27.54
CA SER A 548 11.41 -2.97 28.95
C SER A 548 11.52 -1.51 29.38
N THR A 549 11.17 -1.19 30.63
CA THR A 549 11.28 0.18 31.18
C THR A 549 12.68 0.79 31.01
N ALA A 550 13.73 -0.03 31.16
CA ALA A 550 15.12 0.40 30.93
C ALA A 550 15.32 0.85 29.48
N ARG A 551 14.85 0.05 28.51
CA ARG A 551 14.95 0.39 27.09
C ARG A 551 14.11 1.62 26.73
N VAL A 552 12.89 1.74 27.26
CA VAL A 552 12.06 2.95 27.09
C VAL A 552 12.79 4.18 27.63
N THR A 553 13.42 4.08 28.80
CA THR A 553 14.18 5.17 29.41
C THR A 553 15.34 5.62 28.54
N ASP A 554 16.06 4.68 27.93
CA ASP A 554 17.17 4.98 27.02
C ASP A 554 16.68 5.64 25.72
N LEU A 555 15.55 5.19 25.17
CA LEU A 555 14.99 5.71 23.92
C LEU A 555 14.50 7.16 24.04
N VAL A 556 13.90 7.52 25.18
CA VAL A 556 13.33 8.87 25.37
C VAL A 556 14.32 9.88 25.93
N LYS A 557 15.54 9.44 26.28
CA LYS A 557 16.56 10.31 26.88
C LYS A 557 17.01 11.38 25.88
N GLY A 558 16.76 12.65 26.18
CA GLY A 558 17.10 13.76 25.30
C GLY A 558 16.16 13.89 24.08
N LEU A 559 15.00 13.23 24.11
CA LEU A 559 14.02 13.24 23.02
C LEU A 559 13.58 14.67 22.67
N SER A 560 13.42 15.53 23.68
CA SER A 560 13.04 16.95 23.53
C SER A 560 13.93 17.72 22.52
N SER A 561 15.23 17.40 22.45
CA SER A 561 16.16 18.00 21.50
C SER A 561 16.00 17.50 20.05
N SER A 562 15.29 16.39 19.86
CA SER A 562 15.04 15.75 18.57
C SER A 562 13.62 15.99 18.04
N VAL A 563 12.77 16.69 18.79
CA VAL A 563 11.43 17.09 18.36
C VAL A 563 11.53 18.36 17.51
N ILE A 564 11.03 18.29 16.27
CA ILE A 564 11.01 19.39 15.31
C ILE A 564 9.56 19.71 14.98
N ARG A 565 9.12 20.92 15.31
CA ARG A 565 7.80 21.41 14.92
C ARG A 565 7.84 22.04 13.53
N VAL A 566 6.85 21.69 12.70
CA VAL A 566 6.63 22.31 11.39
C VAL A 566 5.20 22.85 11.27
N THR A 567 5.04 23.97 10.57
CA THR A 567 3.75 24.68 10.41
C THR A 567 3.16 24.60 9.01
N GLY A 568 3.88 24.02 8.04
CA GLY A 568 3.38 23.89 6.67
C GLY A 568 4.22 22.95 5.81
N ALA A 569 3.68 22.62 4.62
CA ALA A 569 4.26 21.67 3.67
C ALA A 569 5.69 22.00 3.24
N GLN A 570 6.00 23.28 3.02
CA GLN A 570 7.34 23.72 2.63
C GLN A 570 8.38 23.46 3.73
N GLN A 571 8.06 23.85 4.97
CA GLN A 571 8.94 23.62 6.11
C GLN A 571 9.12 22.12 6.40
N LEU A 572 8.05 21.33 6.24
CA LEU A 572 8.12 19.87 6.36
C LEU A 572 9.11 19.28 5.35
N LEU A 573 9.00 19.67 4.08
CA LEU A 573 9.93 19.22 3.03
C LEU A 573 11.37 19.68 3.29
N ASP A 574 11.58 20.92 3.72
CA ASP A 574 12.91 21.45 4.04
C ASP A 574 13.59 20.67 5.18
N VAL A 575 12.82 20.34 6.22
CA VAL A 575 13.32 19.53 7.35
C VAL A 575 13.65 18.12 6.86
N LEU A 576 12.75 17.48 6.11
CA LEU A 576 13.00 16.15 5.57
C LEU A 576 14.23 16.12 4.65
N PHE A 577 14.34 17.08 3.74
CA PHE A 577 15.50 17.23 2.87
C PHE A 577 16.78 17.36 3.68
N LYS A 578 16.83 18.27 4.66
CA LYS A 578 18.01 18.45 5.52
C LYS A 578 18.41 17.15 6.23
N LEU A 579 17.45 16.38 6.72
CA LEU A 579 17.71 15.09 7.38
C LEU A 579 18.23 14.05 6.37
N TYR A 580 17.60 13.95 5.20
CA TYR A 580 18.05 13.06 4.13
C TYR A 580 19.40 13.46 3.53
N SER A 581 19.76 14.74 3.49
CA SER A 581 21.06 15.23 2.97
C SER A 581 22.25 14.64 3.71
N VAL A 582 22.09 14.31 5.00
CA VAL A 582 23.15 13.73 5.85
C VAL A 582 22.91 12.26 6.23
N TYR A 583 21.80 11.68 5.77
CA TYR A 583 21.44 10.31 6.11
C TYR A 583 22.28 9.29 5.36
N THR A 584 22.91 8.38 6.11
CA THR A 584 23.77 7.29 5.62
C THR A 584 23.30 5.92 6.13
N GLY A 585 22.04 5.81 6.56
CA GLY A 585 21.50 4.61 7.23
C GLY A 585 20.87 3.55 6.31
N PRO A 586 20.47 2.39 6.87
CA PRO A 586 19.95 1.26 6.09
C PRO A 586 18.74 1.59 5.24
N SER A 587 18.68 0.90 4.11
CA SER A 587 17.46 0.56 3.41
C SER A 587 17.08 -0.90 3.71
N ILE A 588 15.82 -1.23 3.45
CA ILE A 588 15.38 -2.62 3.35
C ILE A 588 15.33 -2.95 1.86
N GLU A 589 15.87 -4.11 1.45
CA GLU A 589 15.40 -4.77 0.24
C GLU A 589 13.92 -5.09 0.46
N LEU A 590 13.04 -4.28 -0.13
CA LEU A 590 11.62 -4.61 -0.24
C LEU A 590 11.50 -5.79 -1.21
N THR A 591 11.90 -6.99 -0.78
CA THR A 591 11.25 -8.19 -1.29
C THR A 591 9.84 -8.13 -0.76
N ASP A 592 8.89 -7.84 -1.65
CA ASP A 592 7.45 -7.99 -1.48
C ASP A 592 7.09 -8.51 -0.09
N LEU A 593 7.02 -7.61 0.90
CA LEU A 593 6.39 -7.99 2.16
C LEU A 593 4.94 -8.20 1.76
N PRO A 594 4.44 -9.45 1.74
CA PRO A 594 3.00 -9.61 1.69
C PRO A 594 2.53 -8.83 2.90
N ARG A 595 1.56 -7.92 2.72
CA ARG A 595 0.73 -7.53 3.85
C ARG A 595 0.21 -8.84 4.40
N GLY A 596 0.86 -9.32 5.47
CA GLY A 596 0.54 -10.60 6.05
C GLY A 596 -0.94 -10.57 6.33
N GLU A 597 -1.69 -11.45 5.67
CA GLU A 597 -2.89 -11.94 6.29
C GLU A 597 -2.44 -12.46 7.65
N ASP A 598 -2.86 -11.77 8.71
CA ASP A 598 -2.59 -12.19 10.08
C ASP A 598 -2.92 -13.69 10.18
N PRO A 599 -2.02 -14.52 10.75
CA PRO A 599 -2.28 -15.94 10.89
C PRO A 599 -3.53 -16.12 11.74
N SER A 600 -4.63 -16.53 11.11
CA SER A 600 -5.85 -16.95 11.79
C SER A 600 -5.57 -18.27 12.51
N LEU A 601 -5.16 -18.17 13.77
CA LEU A 601 -5.13 -19.31 14.68
C LEU A 601 -6.57 -19.76 14.93
N GLN A 602 -7.03 -20.71 14.13
CA GLN A 602 -8.21 -21.49 14.47
C GLN A 602 -7.94 -22.30 15.75
N ARG A 603 -8.69 -21.99 16.81
CA ARG A 603 -8.96 -22.95 17.89
C ARG A 603 -10.47 -23.05 18.10
N PRO A 604 -11.01 -24.25 18.43
CA PRO A 604 -12.42 -24.53 18.31
C PRO A 604 -13.21 -23.91 19.45
N MET A 605 -14.11 -23.01 19.07
CA MET A 605 -15.51 -22.89 19.51
C MET A 605 -15.81 -23.23 20.98
N VAL A 606 -16.00 -22.18 21.78
CA VAL A 606 -17.20 -22.12 22.64
C VAL A 606 -18.23 -21.34 21.82
N GLN A 607 -19.32 -22.01 21.42
CA GLN A 607 -20.44 -21.37 20.73
C GLN A 607 -21.10 -20.37 21.68
N ALA A 608 -20.69 -19.11 21.61
CA ALA A 608 -21.55 -17.99 21.98
C ALA A 608 -22.20 -17.48 20.68
N ASN A 609 -23.52 -17.32 20.68
CA ASN A 609 -24.22 -16.74 19.53
C ASN A 609 -23.69 -15.33 19.24
N PRO A 610 -23.49 -14.94 17.97
CA PRO A 610 -23.14 -13.57 17.59
C PRO A 610 -24.28 -12.63 17.91
N LEU A 611 -23.96 -11.47 18.48
CA LEU A 611 -24.96 -10.46 18.80
C LEU A 611 -25.57 -9.87 17.51
N THR A 612 -26.90 -9.81 17.42
CA THR A 612 -27.69 -9.21 16.33
C THR A 612 -27.94 -7.70 16.55
N GLN A 613 -28.50 -7.03 15.56
CA GLN A 613 -28.73 -5.57 15.49
C GLN A 613 -29.62 -4.99 16.63
N GLU A 614 -30.15 -5.84 17.50
CA GLU A 614 -30.98 -5.52 18.68
C GLU A 614 -30.18 -5.48 20.00
N GLU A 615 -28.89 -5.78 19.95
CA GLU A 615 -28.16 -6.28 21.11
C GLU A 615 -27.17 -5.26 21.69
N GLY A 616 -27.52 -4.80 22.88
CA GLY A 616 -26.65 -4.08 23.80
C GLY A 616 -26.09 -4.99 24.89
N ILE A 617 -25.28 -4.44 25.79
CA ILE A 617 -24.79 -5.16 26.96
C ILE A 617 -25.64 -4.80 28.18
N VAL A 618 -26.01 -5.79 28.98
CA VAL A 618 -26.60 -5.58 30.31
C VAL A 618 -25.57 -5.95 31.36
N CYS A 619 -25.24 -5.01 32.24
CA CYS A 619 -24.30 -5.21 33.34
C CYS A 619 -24.86 -4.63 34.64
N THR A 620 -24.30 -5.06 35.76
CA THR A 620 -24.59 -4.46 37.06
C THR A 620 -23.96 -3.08 37.17
N THR A 621 -22.65 -2.98 36.94
CA THR A 621 -21.87 -1.76 37.13
C THR A 621 -21.04 -1.37 35.89
N ALA A 622 -20.60 -0.12 35.84
CA ALA A 622 -19.71 0.37 34.77
C ALA A 622 -18.35 -0.35 34.79
N ARG A 623 -17.91 -0.79 35.97
CA ARG A 623 -16.67 -1.57 36.17
C ARG A 623 -16.61 -2.83 35.32
N VAL A 624 -17.71 -3.57 35.27
CA VAL A 624 -17.83 -4.81 34.47
C VAL A 624 -18.15 -4.50 33.01
N ALA A 625 -18.96 -3.46 32.76
CA ALA A 625 -19.42 -3.12 31.42
C ALA A 625 -18.28 -2.75 30.46
N TYR A 626 -17.33 -1.92 30.91
CA TYR A 626 -16.29 -1.38 30.04
C TYR A 626 -15.42 -2.44 29.34
N PRO A 627 -14.77 -3.38 30.05
CA PRO A 627 -13.94 -4.41 29.40
C PRO A 627 -14.77 -5.36 28.51
N LEU A 628 -16.02 -5.66 28.87
CA LEU A 628 -16.92 -6.47 28.02
C LEU A 628 -17.26 -5.77 26.70
N ILE A 629 -17.47 -4.45 26.73
CA ILE A 629 -17.73 -3.64 25.51
C ILE A 629 -16.51 -3.66 24.59
N ILE A 630 -15.31 -3.45 25.15
CA ILE A 630 -14.06 -3.52 24.39
C ILE A 630 -13.85 -4.91 23.78
N ASP A 631 -14.07 -5.98 24.55
CA ASP A 631 -13.93 -7.36 24.04
C ASP A 631 -14.96 -7.67 22.95
N THR A 632 -16.19 -7.17 23.09
CA THR A 632 -17.26 -7.35 22.10
C THR A 632 -16.92 -6.65 20.78
N LEU A 633 -16.48 -5.38 20.82
CA LEU A 633 -16.02 -4.64 19.63
C LEU A 633 -14.85 -5.36 18.92
N ARG A 634 -13.94 -5.95 19.71
CA ARG A 634 -12.78 -6.69 19.21
C ARG A 634 -13.14 -8.03 18.58
N LYS A 635 -14.06 -8.80 19.18
CA LYS A 635 -14.39 -10.17 18.75
C LYS A 635 -15.49 -10.26 17.68
N THR A 636 -16.27 -9.20 17.48
CA THR A 636 -17.37 -9.22 16.52
C THR A 636 -16.85 -9.36 15.08
N GLN A 637 -17.08 -10.53 14.46
CA GLN A 637 -16.59 -10.85 13.12
C GLN A 637 -17.31 -10.10 11.99
N LYS A 638 -18.59 -9.76 12.20
CA LYS A 638 -19.42 -8.99 11.25
C LYS A 638 -19.70 -7.59 11.78
N VAL A 639 -18.65 -6.86 12.15
CA VAL A 639 -18.76 -5.46 12.57
C VAL A 639 -18.71 -4.56 11.34
N ARG A 640 -19.46 -3.45 11.35
CA ARG A 640 -19.37 -2.45 10.28
C ARG A 640 -17.98 -1.84 10.31
N LEU A 641 -17.32 -1.82 9.16
CA LEU A 641 -16.10 -1.03 8.95
C LEU A 641 -16.53 0.31 8.35
N ALA A 642 -16.29 1.38 9.08
CA ALA A 642 -16.52 2.73 8.62
C ALA A 642 -15.15 3.40 8.43
N VAL A 643 -14.98 4.07 7.31
CA VAL A 643 -13.82 4.94 7.10
C VAL A 643 -14.27 6.33 7.53
N ASP A 644 -13.61 6.91 8.52
CA ASP A 644 -13.93 8.27 8.95
C ASP A 644 -13.39 9.31 7.95
N ASP A 645 -13.72 10.58 8.15
CA ASP A 645 -13.33 11.68 7.25
C ASP A 645 -11.80 11.82 7.09
N SER A 646 -11.00 11.12 7.91
CA SER A 646 -9.54 11.08 7.87
C SER A 646 -8.96 9.92 7.06
N GLY A 647 -9.80 9.00 6.58
CA GLY A 647 -9.38 7.78 5.90
C GLY A 647 -9.00 6.64 6.84
N GLN A 648 -9.25 6.77 8.16
CA GLN A 648 -8.98 5.70 9.12
C GLN A 648 -10.16 4.73 9.18
N GLU A 649 -9.87 3.44 9.02
CA GLU A 649 -10.87 2.40 9.19
C GLU A 649 -11.15 2.17 10.68
N GLN A 650 -12.44 2.16 11.02
CA GLN A 650 -12.96 1.97 12.36
C GLN A 650 -13.98 0.85 12.37
N ARG A 651 -13.92 0.03 13.42
CA ARG A 651 -14.95 -0.93 13.78
C ARG A 651 -16.06 -0.17 14.50
N GLU A 652 -17.24 -0.16 13.92
CA GLU A 652 -18.38 0.62 14.40
C GLU A 652 -19.57 -0.27 14.77
N LEU A 653 -20.16 -0.02 15.94
CA LEU A 653 -21.47 -0.50 16.36
C LEU A 653 -22.47 0.67 16.32
N ILE A 654 -23.49 0.52 15.47
CA ILE A 654 -24.57 1.50 15.34
C ILE A 654 -25.59 1.26 16.46
N ALA A 655 -26.03 2.35 17.10
CA ALA A 655 -27.05 2.34 18.15
C ALA A 655 -26.75 1.36 19.29
N PHE A 656 -25.48 1.28 19.68
CA PHE A 656 -25.03 0.44 20.79
C PHE A 656 -25.72 0.85 22.10
N LYS A 657 -26.29 -0.13 22.80
CA LYS A 657 -26.99 0.07 24.08
C LYS A 657 -26.20 -0.56 25.22
N LEU A 658 -26.00 0.17 26.30
CA LEU A 658 -25.55 -0.36 27.59
C LEU A 658 -26.65 -0.14 28.61
N LYS A 659 -27.05 -1.20 29.33
CA LYS A 659 -27.98 -1.11 30.46
C LYS A 659 -27.23 -1.45 31.75
N LEU A 660 -27.19 -0.51 32.68
CA LEU A 660 -26.67 -0.70 34.03
C LEU A 660 -27.82 -0.90 35.01
N THR A 661 -27.84 -2.02 35.72
CA THR A 661 -28.89 -2.34 36.70
C THR A 661 -28.62 -1.77 38.09
N ASP A 662 -27.35 -1.53 38.44
CA ASP A 662 -26.93 -0.83 39.66
C ASP A 662 -25.80 0.18 39.37
N PRO A 663 -26.13 1.32 38.73
CA PRO A 663 -25.15 2.31 38.30
C PRO A 663 -24.35 2.97 39.44
N GLY A 664 -24.80 2.88 40.70
CA GLY A 664 -24.19 3.58 41.84
C GLY A 664 -23.04 2.82 42.52
N LEU A 665 -22.98 1.49 42.39
CA LEU A 665 -22.09 0.65 43.20
C LEU A 665 -20.60 0.77 42.81
N ASP A 666 -20.27 0.73 41.51
CA ASP A 666 -18.90 0.87 40.98
C ASP A 666 -18.89 1.70 39.67
N PRO A 667 -18.80 3.04 39.75
CA PRO A 667 -18.93 3.91 38.58
C PRO A 667 -17.67 4.02 37.72
N ILE A 668 -16.52 3.53 38.20
CA ILE A 668 -15.22 3.65 37.53
C ILE A 668 -14.66 2.24 37.25
N PRO A 669 -14.25 1.93 36.01
CA PRO A 669 -13.53 0.69 35.70
C PRO A 669 -12.17 0.60 36.40
N ASP A 670 -11.78 -0.61 36.83
CA ASP A 670 -10.55 -0.84 37.62
C ASP A 670 -9.30 -0.31 36.91
N TYR A 671 -9.18 -0.52 35.60
CA TYR A 671 -8.09 -0.01 34.77
C TYR A 671 -7.97 1.54 34.78
N LEU A 672 -9.06 2.26 35.04
CA LEU A 672 -9.11 3.72 35.05
C LEU A 672 -9.12 4.33 36.46
N MET A 673 -9.01 3.51 37.51
CA MET A 673 -8.99 4.02 38.89
C MET A 673 -7.85 5.01 39.14
N ALA A 674 -6.68 4.77 38.54
CA ALA A 674 -5.55 5.71 38.59
C ALA A 674 -5.88 7.07 37.95
N GLN A 675 -6.86 7.12 37.04
CA GLN A 675 -7.30 8.33 36.34
C GLN A 675 -8.56 8.97 36.96
N LYS A 676 -8.99 8.55 38.16
CA LYS A 676 -10.19 9.08 38.82
C LYS A 676 -10.23 10.61 38.92
N ALA A 677 -9.07 11.23 39.17
CA ALA A 677 -8.97 12.70 39.20
C ALA A 677 -9.32 13.32 37.85
N ASN A 678 -8.83 12.74 36.75
CA ASN A 678 -9.11 13.21 35.38
C ASN A 678 -10.57 13.01 34.99
N LEU A 679 -11.14 11.84 35.32
CA LEU A 679 -12.57 11.56 35.11
C LEU A 679 -13.47 12.56 35.85
N THR A 680 -13.10 12.90 37.09
CA THR A 680 -13.82 13.88 37.91
C THR A 680 -13.69 15.28 37.34
N ALA A 681 -12.48 15.71 36.99
CA ALA A 681 -12.24 17.02 36.38
C ALA A 681 -13.00 17.19 35.05
N TYR A 682 -13.05 16.13 34.22
CA TYR A 682 -13.85 16.12 33.01
C TYR A 682 -15.35 16.24 33.31
N ALA A 683 -15.87 15.42 34.24
CA ALA A 683 -17.29 15.45 34.59
C ALA A 683 -17.71 16.84 35.09
N GLU A 684 -16.89 17.48 35.93
CA GLU A 684 -17.10 18.85 36.40
C GLU A 684 -17.15 19.86 35.24
N LYS A 685 -16.13 19.83 34.37
CA LYS A 685 -16.01 20.77 33.25
C LYS A 685 -17.11 20.62 32.19
N VAL A 686 -17.70 19.45 32.05
CA VAL A 686 -18.60 19.15 30.93
C VAL A 686 -20.06 19.01 31.36
N LEU A 687 -20.34 18.25 32.42
CA LEU A 687 -21.71 17.79 32.75
C LEU A 687 -22.23 18.21 34.13
N LEU A 688 -21.35 18.53 35.10
CA LEU A 688 -21.78 18.79 36.48
C LEU A 688 -21.82 20.27 36.84
N SER A 689 -20.77 21.05 36.52
CA SER A 689 -20.76 22.48 36.82
C SER A 689 -21.78 23.24 35.99
N ALA A 690 -22.44 24.25 36.57
CA ALA A 690 -23.49 25.01 35.89
C ALA A 690 -23.00 25.73 34.61
N ASP A 691 -21.72 26.07 34.55
CA ASP A 691 -21.03 26.66 33.39
C ASP A 691 -20.35 25.61 32.48
N GLY A 692 -20.52 24.32 32.77
CA GLY A 692 -19.93 23.23 32.00
C GLY A 692 -20.46 23.16 30.57
N VAL A 693 -19.65 22.67 29.64
CA VAL A 693 -19.90 22.76 28.18
C VAL A 693 -21.27 22.20 27.78
N ILE A 694 -21.66 21.03 28.30
CA ILE A 694 -22.96 20.41 28.02
C ILE A 694 -23.98 20.84 29.07
N ARG A 695 -23.59 20.97 30.34
CA ARG A 695 -24.49 21.34 31.44
C ARG A 695 -25.15 22.70 31.22
N ALA A 696 -24.41 23.69 30.72
CA ALA A 696 -24.92 25.01 30.41
C ALA A 696 -26.07 24.96 29.38
N GLU A 697 -25.99 24.06 28.40
CA GLU A 697 -27.08 23.84 27.43
C GLU A 697 -28.32 23.23 28.07
N LEU A 698 -28.13 22.31 29.03
CA LEU A 698 -29.22 21.69 29.78
C LEU A 698 -29.91 22.69 30.72
N GLU A 699 -29.16 23.59 31.37
CA GLU A 699 -29.74 24.60 32.28
C GLU A 699 -30.41 25.75 31.51
N ARG A 700 -30.01 26.00 30.26
CA ARG A 700 -30.56 27.08 29.43
C ARG A 700 -32.08 26.91 29.26
N ASP A 701 -32.78 28.04 29.19
CA ASP A 701 -34.25 28.13 29.13
C ASP A 701 -34.98 27.38 30.27
N ARG A 702 -34.29 27.19 31.41
CA ARG A 702 -34.83 26.54 32.61
C ARG A 702 -35.30 25.09 32.36
N GLN A 703 -34.72 24.38 31.38
CA GLN A 703 -35.13 23.01 31.07
C GLN A 703 -34.98 22.08 32.27
N VAL A 704 -33.85 22.11 32.99
CA VAL A 704 -33.63 21.27 34.19
C VAL A 704 -34.67 21.57 35.28
N GLU A 705 -35.00 22.84 35.51
CA GLU A 705 -36.01 23.22 36.49
C GLU A 705 -37.40 22.68 36.11
N ALA A 706 -37.82 22.86 34.86
CA ALA A 706 -39.09 22.35 34.36
C ALA A 706 -39.15 20.81 34.40
N TYR A 707 -38.04 20.15 34.06
CA TYR A 707 -37.85 18.71 34.15
C TYR A 707 -38.00 18.20 35.59
N CYS A 708 -37.32 18.83 36.55
CA CYS A 708 -37.39 18.46 37.97
C CYS A 708 -38.80 18.69 38.55
N SER A 709 -39.41 19.84 38.25
CA SER A 709 -40.79 20.15 38.68
C SER A 709 -41.82 19.19 38.06
N HIS A 710 -41.60 18.72 36.83
CA HIS A 710 -42.48 17.75 36.20
C HIS A 710 -42.37 16.39 36.87
N LEU A 711 -41.16 15.89 37.13
CA LEU A 711 -40.95 14.60 37.81
C LEU A 711 -41.44 14.60 39.25
N SER A 712 -41.22 15.70 40.00
CA SER A 712 -41.65 15.79 41.40
C SER A 712 -43.17 15.57 41.56
N ARG A 713 -43.98 16.07 40.62
CA ARG A 713 -45.44 15.84 40.59
C ARG A 713 -45.83 14.37 40.41
N TYR A 714 -44.99 13.54 39.79
CA TYR A 714 -45.25 12.10 39.62
C TYR A 714 -44.77 11.31 40.84
N ILE A 715 -43.61 11.68 41.40
CA ILE A 715 -43.06 11.08 42.62
C ILE A 715 -44.03 11.25 43.80
N ASN A 716 -44.67 12.42 43.92
CA ASN A 716 -45.64 12.71 44.99
C ASN A 716 -46.99 11.98 44.85
N ARG A 717 -47.23 11.24 43.76
CA ARG A 717 -48.47 10.45 43.56
C ARG A 717 -48.32 9.01 44.09
N GLN A 718 -48.15 8.87 45.40
CA GLN A 718 -47.91 7.56 46.02
C GLN A 718 -49.08 6.57 45.89
N HIS A 719 -50.33 7.05 45.79
CA HIS A 719 -51.53 6.20 45.73
C HIS A 719 -51.99 5.85 44.30
N GLU A 720 -51.43 6.49 43.27
CA GLU A 720 -51.68 6.18 41.85
C GLU A 720 -50.37 6.30 41.06
N PRO A 721 -49.46 5.31 41.16
CA PRO A 721 -48.17 5.38 40.49
C PRO A 721 -48.36 5.43 38.97
N ARG A 722 -47.77 6.44 38.32
CA ARG A 722 -47.79 6.61 36.86
C ARG A 722 -46.38 6.90 36.34
N SER A 723 -46.07 6.38 35.16
CA SER A 723 -44.86 6.74 34.40
C SER A 723 -45.05 8.05 33.64
N THR A 724 -43.97 8.69 33.21
CA THR A 724 -44.02 9.82 32.27
C THR A 724 -43.18 9.58 31.02
N ARG A 725 -43.59 10.16 29.89
CA ARG A 725 -42.83 10.14 28.63
C ARG A 725 -42.27 11.51 28.26
N ARG A 726 -42.46 12.52 29.12
CA ARG A 726 -42.17 13.94 28.84
C ARG A 726 -41.02 14.52 29.66
N ALA A 727 -40.51 13.79 30.65
CA ALA A 727 -39.32 14.21 31.39
C ALA A 727 -38.09 13.98 30.51
N CYS A 728 -37.77 14.97 29.68
CA CYS A 728 -36.66 14.93 28.73
C CYS A 728 -35.90 16.26 28.77
N LEU A 729 -34.58 16.17 28.71
CA LEU A 729 -33.65 17.28 28.50
C LEU A 729 -33.03 17.12 27.12
N VAL A 730 -32.89 18.22 26.37
CA VAL A 730 -32.33 18.21 25.02
C VAL A 730 -31.15 19.17 24.94
N VAL A 731 -30.05 18.70 24.37
CA VAL A 731 -28.88 19.50 24.04
C VAL A 731 -29.08 20.13 22.67
N ARG A 732 -29.05 21.46 22.59
CA ARG A 732 -29.28 22.18 21.34
C ARG A 732 -28.11 21.99 20.37
N HIS A 733 -28.44 21.99 19.09
CA HIS A 733 -27.48 22.03 17.99
C HIS A 733 -27.38 23.45 17.42
N GLN A 734 -26.15 23.96 17.30
CA GLN A 734 -25.85 25.21 16.62
C GLN A 734 -24.81 24.93 15.51
N PRO A 735 -25.13 25.21 14.24
CA PRO A 735 -24.16 25.17 13.15
C PRO A 735 -23.02 26.19 13.36
N ASP A 736 -21.87 25.93 12.75
CA ASP A 736 -20.76 26.89 12.74
C ASP A 736 -20.96 28.06 11.77
N GLU A 737 -19.98 28.97 11.71
CA GLU A 737 -20.01 30.18 10.86
C GLU A 737 -20.12 29.87 9.36
N HIS A 738 -19.82 28.65 8.95
CA HIS A 738 -19.91 28.17 7.56
C HIS A 738 -21.17 27.34 7.30
N GLY A 739 -22.06 27.20 8.31
CA GLY A 739 -23.28 26.42 8.22
C GLY A 739 -23.07 24.91 8.39
N SER A 740 -21.87 24.47 8.76
CA SER A 740 -21.58 23.05 8.99
C SER A 740 -22.10 22.61 10.37
N PRO A 741 -22.65 21.39 10.49
CA PRO A 741 -23.22 20.93 11.74
C PRO A 741 -22.14 20.64 12.79
N LYS A 742 -22.19 21.34 13.93
CA LYS A 742 -21.32 21.10 15.10
C LYS A 742 -22.07 20.67 16.38
N PRO A 743 -22.76 19.51 16.40
CA PRO A 743 -23.47 19.05 17.60
C PRO A 743 -22.50 18.56 18.69
N LEU A 744 -22.82 18.87 19.95
CA LEU A 744 -22.14 18.30 21.12
C LEU A 744 -22.37 16.79 21.22
N GLY A 745 -21.54 16.10 22.00
CA GLY A 745 -21.59 14.63 22.12
C GLY A 745 -22.91 14.07 22.64
N LEU A 746 -23.46 14.66 23.71
CA LEU A 746 -24.76 14.28 24.28
C LEU A 746 -25.90 14.94 23.50
N ILE A 747 -26.94 14.17 23.18
CA ILE A 747 -28.15 14.66 22.47
C ILE A 747 -29.27 14.92 23.47
N SER A 748 -29.58 13.92 24.31
CA SER A 748 -30.71 14.01 25.21
C SER A 748 -30.56 13.12 26.44
N VAL A 749 -31.29 13.51 27.48
CA VAL A 749 -31.45 12.74 28.73
C VAL A 749 -32.94 12.60 28.99
N TRP A 750 -33.42 11.36 29.10
CA TRP A 750 -34.80 11.08 29.46
C TRP A 750 -34.85 10.29 30.76
N SER A 751 -35.90 10.48 31.55
CA SER A 751 -36.12 9.67 32.74
C SER A 751 -37.59 9.37 33.01
N THR A 752 -37.81 8.36 33.85
CA THR A 752 -39.13 8.03 34.37
C THR A 752 -39.03 7.46 35.78
N PRO A 753 -40.00 7.74 36.67
CA PRO A 753 -40.08 7.05 37.95
C PRO A 753 -40.57 5.62 37.80
N ARG A 754 -40.00 4.73 38.60
CA ARG A 754 -40.37 3.33 38.81
C ARG A 754 -40.55 3.09 40.30
N PHE A 755 -41.69 2.53 40.69
CA PHE A 755 -42.07 2.37 42.09
C PHE A 755 -41.90 0.92 42.50
N GLN A 756 -41.08 0.64 43.52
CA GLN A 756 -40.82 -0.72 43.98
C GLN A 756 -40.64 -0.76 45.50
N ALA A 757 -41.49 -1.52 46.20
CA ALA A 757 -41.38 -1.79 47.64
C ALA A 757 -41.20 -0.52 48.52
N GLY A 758 -41.91 0.57 48.21
CA GLY A 758 -41.83 1.83 48.96
C GLY A 758 -40.65 2.74 48.61
N ILE A 759 -39.77 2.32 47.69
CA ILE A 759 -38.68 3.13 47.13
C ILE A 759 -39.07 3.56 45.71
N ILE A 760 -38.75 4.81 45.38
CA ILE A 760 -38.96 5.39 44.05
C ILE A 760 -37.60 5.43 43.34
N TYR A 761 -37.48 4.67 42.28
CA TYR A 761 -36.30 4.67 41.42
C TYR A 761 -36.52 5.60 40.24
N LEU A 762 -35.56 6.47 39.93
CA LEU A 762 -35.56 7.22 38.68
C LEU A 762 -34.66 6.49 37.68
N ASP A 763 -35.29 5.85 36.69
CA ASP A 763 -34.59 5.20 35.60
C ASP A 763 -34.24 6.25 34.53
N TYR A 764 -33.05 6.14 33.93
CA TYR A 764 -32.52 7.11 32.97
C TYR A 764 -32.20 6.48 31.61
N VAL A 765 -32.30 7.29 30.55
CA VAL A 765 -31.79 7.01 29.21
C VAL A 765 -30.96 8.21 28.75
N PHE A 766 -29.67 7.98 28.49
CA PHE A 766 -28.74 8.95 27.91
C PHE A 766 -28.48 8.59 26.46
N VAL A 767 -28.62 9.54 25.55
CA VAL A 767 -28.35 9.34 24.11
C VAL A 767 -27.17 10.18 23.67
N TRP A 768 -26.09 9.50 23.28
CA TRP A 768 -24.85 10.08 22.78
C TRP A 768 -24.74 9.85 21.27
N ARG A 769 -24.33 10.88 20.52
CA ARG A 769 -24.28 10.81 19.05
C ARG A 769 -23.13 9.95 18.53
N THR A 770 -21.96 10.08 19.15
CA THR A 770 -20.72 9.43 18.73
C THR A 770 -19.82 9.27 19.95
N VAL A 771 -19.25 8.09 20.11
CA VAL A 771 -18.47 7.69 21.27
C VAL A 771 -17.29 6.84 20.80
N GLU A 772 -16.08 7.31 21.05
CA GLU A 772 -14.87 6.50 20.88
C GLU A 772 -14.71 5.56 22.09
N ALA A 773 -14.40 4.29 21.83
CA ALA A 773 -14.48 3.23 22.82
C ALA A 773 -13.42 3.33 23.94
N PHE A 774 -12.20 3.78 23.68
CA PHE A 774 -11.13 3.81 24.69
C PHE A 774 -11.24 4.98 25.68
N ILE A 775 -11.45 6.20 25.20
CA ILE A 775 -11.48 7.41 26.02
C ILE A 775 -12.88 7.99 26.11
N GLY A 776 -13.59 8.06 24.98
CA GLY A 776 -14.92 8.67 24.93
C GLY A 776 -15.91 7.97 25.86
N LEU A 777 -16.00 6.65 25.79
CA LEU A 777 -16.94 5.83 26.56
C LEU A 777 -16.77 5.96 28.08
N PRO A 778 -15.59 5.72 28.70
CA PRO A 778 -15.50 5.74 30.15
C PRO A 778 -15.71 7.13 30.76
N TYR A 779 -15.22 8.18 30.10
CA TYR A 779 -15.40 9.57 30.57
C TYR A 779 -16.85 10.02 30.46
N SER A 780 -17.50 9.77 29.31
CA SER A 780 -18.90 10.16 29.11
C SER A 780 -19.87 9.31 29.95
N LEU A 781 -19.58 8.02 30.17
CA LEU A 781 -20.35 7.15 31.05
C LEU A 781 -20.23 7.59 32.50
N TYR A 782 -19.02 7.83 33.00
CA TYR A 782 -18.80 8.35 34.35
C TYR A 782 -19.52 9.69 34.57
N GLY A 783 -19.38 10.62 33.63
CA GLY A 783 -20.09 11.90 33.68
C GLY A 783 -21.62 11.74 33.65
N SER A 784 -22.15 10.81 32.86
CA SER A 784 -23.59 10.51 32.81
C SER A 784 -24.11 9.97 34.15
N LEU A 785 -23.34 9.09 34.81
CA LEU A 785 -23.65 8.54 36.13
C LEU A 785 -23.71 9.64 37.19
N ARG A 786 -22.68 10.48 37.27
CA ARG A 786 -22.62 11.59 38.24
C ARG A 786 -23.75 12.62 37.99
N LEU A 787 -24.07 12.90 36.72
CA LEU A 787 -25.17 13.78 36.36
C LEU A 787 -26.53 13.19 36.77
N ALA A 788 -26.73 11.88 36.58
CA ALA A 788 -27.96 11.22 37.01
C ALA A 788 -28.16 11.28 38.53
N GLU A 789 -27.10 11.08 39.32
CA GLU A 789 -27.12 11.23 40.78
C GLU A 789 -27.52 12.66 41.19
N GLN A 790 -26.86 13.69 40.64
CA GLN A 790 -27.23 15.09 40.94
C GLN A 790 -28.68 15.42 40.55
N LEU A 791 -29.18 14.86 39.45
CA LEU A 791 -30.58 15.06 39.03
C LEU A 791 -31.56 14.35 39.96
N VAL A 792 -31.24 13.15 40.46
CA VAL A 792 -32.05 12.45 41.48
C VAL A 792 -32.18 13.31 42.73
N GLU A 793 -31.07 13.83 43.25
CA GLU A 793 -31.05 14.71 44.43
C GLU A 793 -31.90 15.96 44.21
N ARG A 794 -31.74 16.62 43.06
CA ARG A 794 -32.50 17.83 42.72
C ARG A 794 -33.99 17.55 42.57
N VAL A 795 -34.37 16.42 41.99
CA VAL A 795 -35.78 16.01 41.88
C VAL A 795 -36.37 15.70 43.26
N ALA A 796 -35.65 15.00 44.14
CA ALA A 796 -36.09 14.71 45.51
C ALA A 796 -36.30 16.01 46.31
N SER A 797 -35.35 16.95 46.19
CA SER A 797 -35.48 18.29 46.79
C SER A 797 -36.69 19.06 46.25
N CYS A 798 -36.93 19.05 44.93
CA CYS A 798 -38.12 19.67 44.33
C CYS A 798 -39.45 18.99 44.72
N ALA A 799 -39.41 17.73 45.15
CA ALA A 799 -40.60 16.98 45.58
C ALA A 799 -40.92 17.14 47.07
N ASP A 800 -39.98 17.69 47.86
CA ASP A 800 -40.04 17.73 49.32
C ASP A 800 -40.21 16.32 49.93
N VAL A 801 -39.50 15.35 49.35
CA VAL A 801 -39.48 13.95 49.80
C VAL A 801 -38.11 13.64 50.38
N ASP A 802 -38.06 12.84 51.45
CA ASP A 802 -36.79 12.35 52.01
C ASP A 802 -35.93 11.73 50.89
N PRO A 803 -34.70 12.25 50.67
CA PRO A 803 -33.77 11.75 49.65
C PRO A 803 -33.52 10.24 49.73
N ASN A 804 -33.69 9.61 50.89
CA ASN A 804 -33.51 8.17 51.04
C ASN A 804 -34.59 7.33 50.32
N HIS A 805 -35.75 7.93 50.04
CA HIS A 805 -36.88 7.30 49.35
C HIS A 805 -36.84 7.46 47.82
N VAL A 806 -36.01 8.36 47.28
CA VAL A 806 -35.81 8.53 45.83
C VAL A 806 -34.38 8.16 45.48
N ARG A 807 -34.20 7.09 44.70
CA ARG A 807 -32.88 6.56 44.36
C ARG A 807 -32.65 6.56 42.85
N LEU A 808 -31.38 6.54 42.46
CA LEU A 808 -31.00 6.24 41.09
C LEU A 808 -31.44 4.81 40.74
N GLY A 809 -32.21 4.67 39.68
CA GLY A 809 -32.67 3.40 39.14
C GLY A 809 -31.71 2.83 38.10
N GLU A 810 -32.27 2.16 37.10
CA GLU A 810 -31.49 1.64 35.98
C GLU A 810 -31.01 2.79 35.07
N LEU A 811 -29.79 2.70 34.54
CA LEU A 811 -29.28 3.65 33.57
C LEU A 811 -29.06 2.97 32.22
N ASN A 812 -29.71 3.48 31.18
CA ASN A 812 -29.49 3.07 29.80
C ASN A 812 -28.63 4.13 29.10
N TYR A 813 -27.48 3.72 28.59
CA TYR A 813 -26.59 4.54 27.80
C TYR A 813 -26.66 4.07 26.35
N ILE A 814 -27.04 4.96 25.44
CA ILE A 814 -27.15 4.67 24.00
C ILE A 814 -26.10 5.50 23.26
N ALA A 815 -25.16 4.82 22.61
CA ALA A 815 -24.25 5.43 21.65
C ALA A 815 -24.78 5.17 20.23
N LEU A 816 -25.21 6.21 19.52
CA LEU A 816 -25.68 6.07 18.13
C LEU A 816 -24.57 5.56 17.20
N SER A 817 -23.32 5.90 17.51
CA SER A 817 -22.11 5.34 16.90
C SER A 817 -21.09 5.11 18.00
N LEU A 818 -20.82 3.84 18.33
CA LEU A 818 -19.70 3.42 19.18
C LEU A 818 -18.61 2.84 18.28
N HIS A 819 -17.41 3.40 18.31
CA HIS A 819 -16.35 3.04 17.37
C HIS A 819 -14.98 2.84 18.03
N LEU A 820 -14.16 2.01 17.38
CA LEU A 820 -12.79 1.68 17.76
C LEU A 820 -11.92 1.55 16.49
N GLY A 821 -10.70 2.09 16.50
CA GLY A 821 -9.76 1.92 15.37
C GLY A 821 -9.48 0.44 15.05
N SER A 822 -9.37 0.08 13.77
CA SER A 822 -9.14 -1.31 13.34
C SER A 822 -7.66 -1.73 13.24
N ASP A 823 -6.73 -0.81 13.48
CA ASP A 823 -5.29 -1.08 13.33
C ASP A 823 -4.74 -2.08 14.38
N GLN A 824 -3.55 -2.60 14.09
CA GLN A 824 -2.85 -3.57 14.96
C GLN A 824 -2.55 -3.02 16.35
N PHE A 825 -2.51 -1.70 16.53
CA PHE A 825 -2.26 -1.07 17.81
C PHE A 825 -3.52 -1.06 18.68
N HIS A 826 -4.64 -0.56 18.15
CA HIS A 826 -5.93 -0.57 18.84
C HIS A 826 -6.34 -2.00 19.23
N THR A 827 -6.05 -2.98 18.36
CA THR A 827 -6.28 -4.39 18.67
C THR A 827 -5.44 -4.88 19.86
N ARG A 828 -4.17 -4.45 19.98
CA ARG A 828 -3.29 -4.79 21.11
C ARG A 828 -3.72 -4.12 22.40
N VAL A 829 -4.05 -2.83 22.38
CA VAL A 829 -4.55 -2.11 23.56
C VAL A 829 -5.88 -2.70 24.04
N ALA A 830 -6.80 -2.99 23.13
CA ALA A 830 -8.07 -3.64 23.44
C ALA A 830 -7.83 -4.99 24.13
N LYS A 831 -6.89 -5.79 23.61
CA LYS A 831 -6.52 -7.07 24.24
C LYS A 831 -5.97 -6.87 25.66
N GLN A 832 -5.07 -5.91 25.88
CA GLN A 832 -4.52 -5.65 27.22
C GLN A 832 -5.57 -5.20 28.24
N ILE A 833 -6.53 -4.36 27.83
CA ILE A 833 -7.64 -3.92 28.70
C ILE A 833 -8.47 -5.14 29.14
N VAL A 834 -8.75 -6.06 28.21
CA VAL A 834 -9.51 -7.29 28.49
C VAL A 834 -8.72 -8.24 29.37
N ASP A 835 -7.43 -8.44 29.08
CA ASP A 835 -6.56 -9.34 29.84
C ASP A 835 -6.42 -8.85 31.30
N LYS A 836 -6.16 -7.55 31.53
CA LYS A 836 -6.07 -6.96 32.88
C LYS A 836 -7.38 -6.99 33.69
N ALA A 837 -8.52 -7.10 33.01
CA ALA A 837 -9.83 -7.19 33.65
C ALA A 837 -10.30 -8.64 33.88
N SER A 838 -9.55 -9.62 33.36
CA SER A 838 -9.84 -11.05 33.49
C SER A 838 -9.06 -11.72 34.64
N ASP A 839 -8.06 -11.03 35.18
CA ASP A 839 -7.33 -11.36 36.42
C ASP A 839 -8.07 -10.79 37.65
#